data_AF-A0A4T0TWU7-F1
#
_entry.id   AF-A0A4T0TWU7-F1
#
_cell.length_a   1.000
_cell.length_b   1.000
_cell.length_c   1.000
_cell.angle_alpha   90.00
_cell.angle_beta   90.00
_cell.angle_gamma   90.00
#
_symmetry.space_group_name_H-M   'P 1'
#
loop_
_entity.id
_entity.type
_entity.pdbx_description
1 polymer ?
#
loop_
_entity_poly.entity_id
_entity_poly.type
_entity_poly.pdbx_seq_one_letter_code
_entity_poly.pdbx_strand_id
1 'polypeptide(L)'
;MSTVPTLQKIEQPETILKKRKQDNKAREEKLAKAAEAKKAQKAKRAVIFKRAEQYVKEYRVREAEEVRLKRVARANGDFYVPPQSKVYFAIRLRGVSNIAPKPRKIMQLLRLLKINSGVFIKVNKATEQMLKMVEPYVAYGEPNLKSIRELVYKRGYGKVNKQRVPLQDNAIIEKELGQYDILSIEDCIHEIATAGPHFKQVTNFLWPFHLSSANGGYRQRKLLHFVEGGDVGNREKVSQRKYDSLPALSSAISSAAFSYQGVEALNLRLSKSKGLLKGELSYEENYDNGECVSITKISNIDVDIIIGIHPWERQFKQKVLLDLTIKGNHDYNLLIQRLVEFLEKSDYHVLENLALDAARLAIVDLKLPEVTIKAAKPSALTFADSASVQVTRTSKDFNIIENVTASQATPVVLSFGSNLGNQKLNIQKALNLLESRGVAKVVDTSFLYQTKPMYVIDQPTFLNGVCKISTSLTPHGLLKSIKEIEEDLGRDLGGPVKGPRPIDLDILVFGDQKVNDDVLNIPHIGISERSFVLKPFCDVLPDFIPPGHLLTSTEALQRLNDDSIKMALAVGQKLISLRDKRWVMGILNCTPDSFSDGGLNYTLEDSYKNAVKMIEDGVDFIDVGGMSTRPNAPDVEPEVEIDRVVPIIAKLRKEYPEVIISVDTFRAAVAKAAVEAGADIINDVSGGLADEDMFKTVAELGVPYILMHMRGDSRTMTSLTHYSEGVVEGVKHEMQERLKMALESGIRRWNIIIDPGLGFAKDVDGNLDILRNLDAFGGRSTKQDNKSNGFLTQEAHLELANMPLLIGHSRKKFIGTITDVGTAKDRVAGTAATTMAALSGGADIVRVHDVKETIDVTKMAQAM
;
A
#
# COMPACT_ATOMS: atom_id res chain seq x y z
N MET A 1 63.22 -26.57 77.91
CA MET A 1 62.26 -25.97 76.97
C MET A 1 61.72 -27.05 76.04
N SER A 2 60.41 -27.03 75.81
CA SER A 2 59.59 -28.17 75.34
C SER A 2 59.82 -28.56 73.88
N THR A 3 60.03 -29.87 73.68
CA THR A 3 59.95 -30.59 72.41
C THR A 3 58.49 -30.78 71.99
N VAL A 4 57.95 -29.86 71.18
CA VAL A 4 56.64 -30.05 70.51
C VAL A 4 56.87 -30.78 69.18
N PRO A 5 56.21 -31.92 68.91
CA PRO A 5 56.36 -32.65 67.66
C PRO A 5 55.61 -31.96 66.51
N THR A 6 56.18 -31.98 65.31
CA THR A 6 55.54 -31.51 64.07
C THR A 6 54.38 -32.42 63.64
N LEU A 7 53.35 -31.79 63.03
CA LEU A 7 52.04 -32.32 62.60
C LEU A 7 52.04 -33.65 61.81
N GLN A 8 53.18 -34.13 61.31
CA GLN A 8 53.30 -35.39 60.57
C GLN A 8 53.40 -36.63 61.46
N LYS A 9 53.57 -36.49 62.79
CA LYS A 9 53.70 -37.63 63.73
C LYS A 9 52.42 -37.96 64.52
N ILE A 10 51.26 -37.42 64.15
CA ILE A 10 49.98 -37.78 64.77
C ILE A 10 49.35 -38.89 63.92
N GLU A 11 49.55 -40.15 64.31
CA GLU A 11 48.80 -41.27 63.72
C GLU A 11 47.31 -41.08 63.98
N GLN A 12 46.54 -40.91 62.91
CA GLN A 12 45.09 -40.69 63.00
C GLN A 12 44.41 -42.00 63.44
N PRO A 13 43.48 -41.95 64.42
CA PRO A 13 42.74 -43.11 64.87
C PRO A 13 42.08 -43.87 63.71
N GLU A 14 42.24 -45.20 63.69
CA GLU A 14 41.77 -46.10 62.62
C GLU A 14 40.26 -45.93 62.29
N THR A 15 39.47 -45.52 63.29
CA THR A 15 38.05 -45.18 63.19
C THR A 15 37.78 -43.98 62.28
N ILE A 16 38.63 -42.95 62.30
CA ILE A 16 38.48 -41.74 61.45
C ILE A 16 38.84 -42.08 59.99
N LEU A 17 39.83 -42.93 59.78
CA LEU A 17 40.21 -43.43 58.46
C LEU A 17 39.12 -44.30 57.83
N LYS A 18 38.50 -45.21 58.61
CA LYS A 18 37.35 -46.03 58.15
C LYS A 18 36.13 -45.18 57.80
N LYS A 19 35.80 -44.16 58.63
CA LYS A 19 34.70 -43.23 58.35
C LYS A 19 34.93 -42.40 57.08
N ARG A 20 36.14 -41.85 56.89
CA ARG A 20 36.50 -41.14 55.64
C ARG A 20 36.41 -42.03 54.41
N LYS A 21 36.80 -43.31 54.51
CA LYS A 21 36.70 -44.26 53.39
C LYS A 21 35.24 -44.58 53.04
N GLN A 22 34.36 -44.70 54.04
CA GLN A 22 32.91 -44.84 53.82
C GLN A 22 32.30 -43.58 53.21
N ASP A 23 32.63 -42.39 53.73
CA ASP A 23 32.11 -41.11 53.23
C ASP A 23 32.57 -40.84 51.78
N ASN A 24 33.83 -41.17 51.47
CA ASN A 24 34.36 -41.05 50.10
C ASN A 24 33.69 -42.04 49.15
N LYS A 25 33.48 -43.30 49.56
CA LYS A 25 32.74 -44.28 48.75
C LYS A 25 31.30 -43.84 48.50
N ALA A 26 30.60 -43.35 49.52
CA ALA A 26 29.24 -42.80 49.38
C ALA A 26 29.20 -41.57 48.47
N ARG A 27 30.25 -40.72 48.51
CA ARG A 27 30.40 -39.56 47.63
C ARG A 27 30.66 -39.96 46.18
N GLU A 28 31.54 -40.95 45.95
CA GLU A 28 31.83 -41.49 44.63
C GLU A 28 30.59 -42.16 44.02
N GLU A 29 29.85 -42.97 44.79
CA GLU A 29 28.58 -43.57 44.35
C GLU A 29 27.52 -42.50 44.04
N LYS A 30 27.44 -41.42 44.83
CA LYS A 30 26.53 -40.29 44.57
C LYS A 30 26.91 -39.50 43.31
N LEU A 31 28.21 -39.30 43.08
CA LEU A 31 28.74 -38.65 41.87
C LEU A 31 28.52 -39.50 40.62
N ALA A 32 28.72 -40.82 40.70
CA ALA A 32 28.46 -41.77 39.62
C ALA A 32 26.97 -41.78 39.24
N LYS A 33 26.07 -41.89 40.24
CA LYS A 33 24.61 -41.79 40.01
C LYS A 33 24.19 -40.45 39.43
N ALA A 34 24.80 -39.34 39.85
CA ALA A 34 24.53 -38.02 39.29
C ALA A 34 25.00 -37.88 37.84
N ALA A 35 26.17 -38.44 37.50
CA ALA A 35 26.69 -38.45 36.13
C ALA A 35 25.82 -39.30 35.19
N GLU A 36 25.37 -40.46 35.64
CA GLU A 36 24.45 -41.33 34.89
C GLU A 36 23.08 -40.66 34.69
N ALA A 37 22.51 -40.05 35.74
CA ALA A 37 21.27 -39.27 35.63
C ALA A 37 21.39 -38.10 34.63
N LYS A 38 22.54 -37.40 34.62
CA LYS A 38 22.81 -36.31 33.66
C LYS A 38 22.90 -36.81 32.21
N LYS A 39 23.51 -37.97 31.99
CA LYS A 39 23.58 -38.60 30.66
C LYS A 39 22.19 -39.02 30.17
N ALA A 40 21.39 -39.63 31.04
CA ALA A 40 20.00 -39.99 30.74
C ALA A 40 19.14 -38.76 30.44
N GLN A 41 19.27 -37.69 31.22
CA GLN A 41 18.53 -36.43 31.01
C GLN A 41 18.91 -35.74 29.69
N LYS A 42 20.19 -35.79 29.29
CA LYS A 42 20.65 -35.26 27.99
C LYS A 42 20.03 -36.01 26.81
N ALA A 43 19.99 -37.35 26.88
CA ALA A 43 19.36 -38.18 25.84
C ALA A 43 17.86 -37.89 25.72
N LYS A 44 17.15 -37.78 26.86
CA LYS A 44 15.72 -37.42 26.89
C LYS A 44 15.45 -36.04 26.29
N ARG A 45 16.26 -35.04 26.62
CA ARG A 45 16.11 -33.68 26.08
C ARG A 45 16.24 -33.63 24.55
N ALA A 46 17.11 -34.45 23.97
CA ALA A 46 17.26 -34.54 22.51
C ALA A 46 16.00 -35.11 21.84
N VAL A 47 15.37 -36.14 22.45
CA VAL A 47 14.12 -36.71 21.95
C VAL A 47 12.97 -35.69 22.04
N ILE A 48 12.83 -35.00 23.17
CA ILE A 48 11.81 -33.95 23.36
C ILE A 48 11.97 -32.83 22.31
N PHE A 49 13.20 -32.38 22.06
CA PHE A 49 13.48 -31.35 21.07
C PHE A 49 13.08 -31.77 19.65
N LYS A 50 13.44 -33.00 19.26
CA LYS A 50 13.09 -33.55 17.93
C LYS A 50 11.58 -33.69 17.74
N ARG A 51 10.85 -34.12 18.78
CA ARG A 51 9.37 -34.18 18.77
C ARG A 51 8.75 -32.79 18.61
N ALA A 52 9.23 -31.80 19.37
CA ALA A 52 8.74 -30.43 19.27
C ALA A 52 8.94 -29.83 17.86
N GLU A 53 10.10 -30.09 17.24
CA GLU A 53 10.38 -29.68 15.85
C GLU A 53 9.40 -30.32 14.86
N GLN A 54 9.12 -31.62 15.02
CA GLN A 54 8.16 -32.34 14.20
C GLN A 54 6.74 -31.75 14.32
N TYR A 55 6.29 -31.42 15.53
CA TYR A 55 4.96 -30.80 15.74
C TYR A 55 4.86 -29.43 15.07
N VAL A 56 5.90 -28.59 15.16
CA VAL A 56 5.93 -27.29 14.48
C VAL A 56 5.83 -27.46 12.96
N LYS A 57 6.53 -28.44 12.39
CA LYS A 57 6.45 -28.76 10.97
C LYS A 57 5.03 -29.19 10.57
N GLU A 58 4.40 -30.07 11.35
CA GLU A 58 3.04 -30.55 11.12
C GLU A 58 2.01 -29.39 11.12
N TYR A 59 2.11 -28.47 12.09
CA TYR A 59 1.22 -27.31 12.16
C TYR A 59 1.34 -26.39 10.95
N ARG A 60 2.57 -26.10 10.51
CA ARG A 60 2.82 -25.26 9.33
C ARG A 60 2.26 -25.87 8.05
N VAL A 61 2.42 -27.18 7.87
CA VAL A 61 1.87 -27.90 6.72
C VAL A 61 0.34 -27.81 6.72
N ARG A 62 -0.29 -28.00 7.88
CA ARG A 62 -1.76 -27.93 8.01
C ARG A 62 -2.32 -26.53 7.72
N GLU A 63 -1.64 -25.47 8.18
CA GLU A 63 -2.04 -24.09 7.88
C GLU A 63 -1.90 -23.77 6.38
N ALA A 64 -0.79 -24.18 5.75
CA ALA A 64 -0.57 -23.99 4.32
C ALA A 64 -1.64 -24.71 3.47
N GLU A 65 -2.04 -25.91 3.88
CA GLU A 65 -3.08 -26.69 3.19
C GLU A 65 -4.47 -26.06 3.34
N GLU A 66 -4.82 -25.52 4.51
CA GLU A 66 -6.07 -24.78 4.70
C GLU A 66 -6.13 -23.52 3.81
N VAL A 67 -5.03 -22.79 3.69
CA VAL A 67 -4.91 -21.64 2.78
C VAL A 67 -5.05 -22.08 1.32
N ARG A 68 -4.42 -23.19 0.93
CA ARG A 68 -4.53 -23.77 -0.41
C ARG A 68 -5.98 -24.11 -0.75
N LEU A 69 -6.69 -24.80 0.15
CA LEU A 69 -8.09 -25.18 -0.04
C LEU A 69 -9.02 -23.96 -0.15
N LYS A 70 -8.77 -22.88 0.62
CA LYS A 70 -9.51 -21.61 0.48
C LYS A 70 -9.28 -20.96 -0.88
N ARG A 71 -8.04 -20.98 -1.40
CA ARG A 71 -7.70 -20.43 -2.72
C ARG A 71 -8.36 -21.22 -3.85
N VAL A 72 -8.34 -22.56 -3.76
CA VAL A 72 -8.99 -23.44 -4.75
C VAL A 72 -10.51 -23.24 -4.77
N ALA A 73 -11.16 -23.16 -3.60
CA ALA A 73 -12.59 -22.87 -3.52
C ALA A 73 -12.93 -21.52 -4.18
N ARG A 74 -12.14 -20.46 -3.87
CA ARG A 74 -12.31 -19.14 -4.49
C ARG A 74 -12.10 -19.14 -6.00
N ALA A 75 -11.13 -19.91 -6.50
CA ALA A 75 -10.87 -20.04 -7.94
C ALA A 75 -12.00 -20.77 -8.69
N ASN A 76 -12.67 -21.73 -8.03
CA ASN A 76 -13.80 -22.47 -8.60
C ASN A 76 -15.16 -21.79 -8.39
N GLY A 77 -15.21 -20.65 -7.69
CA GLY A 77 -16.48 -20.01 -7.30
C GLY A 77 -17.24 -20.73 -6.17
N ASP A 78 -16.61 -21.69 -5.50
CA ASP A 78 -17.16 -22.47 -4.39
C ASP A 78 -16.78 -21.89 -3.02
N PHE A 79 -17.52 -22.25 -1.96
CA PHE A 79 -17.22 -21.83 -0.58
C PHE A 79 -16.49 -22.91 0.21
N TYR A 80 -15.33 -22.57 0.76
CA TYR A 80 -14.61 -23.46 1.68
C TYR A 80 -15.30 -23.50 3.05
N VAL A 81 -15.89 -24.66 3.38
CA VAL A 81 -16.45 -24.93 4.71
C VAL A 81 -15.37 -25.58 5.58
N PRO A 82 -14.90 -24.92 6.67
CA PRO A 82 -13.91 -25.53 7.54
C PRO A 82 -14.51 -26.76 8.27
N PRO A 83 -13.70 -27.80 8.54
CA PRO A 83 -14.15 -28.94 9.31
C PRO A 83 -14.53 -28.52 10.74
N GLN A 84 -15.51 -29.21 11.34
CA GLN A 84 -15.91 -28.98 12.73
C GLN A 84 -14.70 -29.11 13.67
N SER A 85 -14.57 -28.16 14.61
CA SER A 85 -13.49 -28.22 15.59
C SER A 85 -13.63 -29.46 16.49
N LYS A 86 -12.48 -30.05 16.79
CA LYS A 86 -12.37 -31.22 17.68
C LYS A 86 -12.22 -30.82 19.15
N VAL A 87 -11.97 -29.53 19.46
CA VAL A 87 -11.69 -29.04 20.82
C VAL A 87 -12.33 -27.68 21.07
N TYR A 88 -12.99 -27.54 22.22
CA TYR A 88 -13.42 -26.27 22.76
C TYR A 88 -12.68 -25.92 24.04
N PHE A 89 -12.55 -24.62 24.31
CA PHE A 89 -12.17 -24.11 25.61
C PHE A 89 -13.38 -23.42 26.25
N ALA A 90 -13.82 -23.93 27.39
CA ALA A 90 -14.98 -23.40 28.11
C ALA A 90 -14.54 -22.66 29.38
N ILE A 91 -15.13 -21.49 29.63
CA ILE A 91 -14.87 -20.61 30.77
C ILE A 91 -16.17 -20.34 31.51
N ARG A 92 -16.13 -20.45 32.83
CA ARG A 92 -17.30 -20.11 33.66
C ARG A 92 -17.38 -18.61 33.93
N LEU A 93 -18.54 -18.00 33.67
CA LEU A 93 -18.74 -16.55 33.82
C LEU A 93 -19.69 -16.16 34.97
N ARG A 94 -20.52 -17.09 35.46
CA ARG A 94 -21.54 -16.84 36.50
C ARG A 94 -21.28 -17.60 37.81
N GLY A 95 -21.65 -16.99 38.94
CA GLY A 95 -21.54 -17.56 40.29
C GLY A 95 -22.45 -18.77 40.54
N VAL A 96 -22.41 -19.32 41.76
CA VAL A 96 -23.09 -20.59 42.13
C VAL A 96 -24.55 -20.37 42.58
N SER A 97 -24.99 -19.12 42.76
CA SER A 97 -26.33 -18.80 43.26
C SER A 97 -27.43 -19.09 42.23
N ASN A 98 -28.51 -19.74 42.68
CA ASN A 98 -29.73 -20.04 41.92
C ASN A 98 -29.52 -20.80 40.59
N ILE A 99 -28.59 -21.75 40.56
CA ILE A 99 -28.41 -22.64 39.40
C ILE A 99 -29.32 -23.88 39.54
N ALA A 100 -30.07 -24.21 38.49
CA ALA A 100 -30.85 -25.44 38.42
C ALA A 100 -29.96 -26.70 38.64
N PRO A 101 -30.50 -27.79 39.24
CA PRO A 101 -29.70 -28.98 39.57
C PRO A 101 -28.96 -29.62 38.39
N LYS A 102 -29.59 -29.65 37.21
CA LYS A 102 -29.03 -30.25 35.98
C LYS A 102 -27.79 -29.47 35.46
N PRO A 103 -27.86 -28.15 35.15
CA PRO A 103 -26.68 -27.36 34.78
C PRO A 103 -25.55 -27.41 35.83
N ARG A 104 -25.91 -27.40 37.12
CA ARG A 104 -24.92 -27.53 38.22
C ARG A 104 -24.15 -28.85 38.15
N LYS A 105 -24.82 -29.98 37.88
CA LYS A 105 -24.16 -31.28 37.75
C LYS A 105 -23.26 -31.33 36.52
N ILE A 106 -23.69 -30.75 35.39
CA ILE A 106 -22.88 -30.68 34.17
C ILE A 106 -21.62 -29.84 34.38
N MET A 107 -21.71 -28.67 35.02
CA MET A 107 -20.52 -27.87 35.35
C MET A 107 -19.55 -28.59 36.29
N GLN A 108 -20.05 -29.42 37.20
CA GLN A 108 -19.19 -30.28 38.04
C GLN A 108 -18.46 -31.34 37.21
N LEU A 109 -19.15 -31.99 36.26
CA LEU A 109 -18.54 -32.96 35.35
C LEU A 109 -17.47 -32.31 34.45
N LEU A 110 -17.73 -31.10 33.97
CA LEU A 110 -16.77 -30.32 33.18
C LEU A 110 -15.64 -29.70 34.04
N ARG A 111 -15.72 -29.77 35.38
CA ARG A 111 -14.75 -29.19 36.33
C ARG A 111 -14.73 -27.65 36.36
N LEU A 112 -15.84 -27.02 35.99
CA LEU A 112 -16.06 -25.56 36.00
C LEU A 112 -16.63 -25.09 37.35
N LEU A 113 -15.84 -25.25 38.42
CA LEU A 113 -16.32 -25.03 39.80
C LEU A 113 -16.22 -23.58 40.29
N LYS A 114 -15.29 -22.79 39.77
CA LYS A 114 -15.05 -21.40 40.18
C LYS A 114 -15.37 -20.43 39.03
N ILE A 115 -15.75 -19.20 39.35
CA ILE A 115 -15.86 -18.14 38.34
C ILE A 115 -14.47 -17.94 37.72
N ASN A 116 -14.45 -17.67 36.41
CA ASN A 116 -13.24 -17.52 35.60
C ASN A 116 -12.32 -18.77 35.59
N SER A 117 -12.85 -19.95 35.91
CA SER A 117 -12.14 -21.21 35.63
C SER A 117 -12.35 -21.62 34.18
N GLY A 118 -11.29 -22.04 33.49
CA GLY A 118 -11.32 -22.55 32.13
C GLY A 118 -10.83 -24.00 32.01
N VAL A 119 -11.37 -24.76 31.06
CA VAL A 119 -10.99 -26.15 30.77
C VAL A 119 -11.10 -26.45 29.27
N PHE A 120 -10.19 -27.29 28.76
CA PHE A 120 -10.30 -27.86 27.42
C PHE A 120 -11.27 -29.06 27.42
N ILE A 121 -12.12 -29.12 26.40
CA ILE A 121 -13.17 -30.14 26.23
C ILE A 121 -13.04 -30.71 24.82
N LYS A 122 -12.95 -32.04 24.71
CA LYS A 122 -12.99 -32.74 23.42
C LYS A 122 -14.42 -32.74 22.89
N VAL A 123 -14.60 -32.31 21.66
CA VAL A 123 -15.92 -32.15 21.04
C VAL A 123 -16.44 -33.51 20.56
N ASN A 124 -17.59 -33.87 21.09
CA ASN A 124 -18.46 -34.96 20.63
C ASN A 124 -19.92 -34.58 20.92
N LYS A 125 -20.86 -35.31 20.30
CA LYS A 125 -22.31 -35.05 20.41
C LYS A 125 -22.80 -34.90 21.86
N ALA A 126 -22.29 -35.71 22.79
CA ALA A 126 -22.67 -35.65 24.20
C ALA A 126 -22.12 -34.40 24.90
N THR A 127 -20.85 -34.05 24.68
CA THR A 127 -20.23 -32.83 25.25
C THR A 127 -20.84 -31.55 24.68
N GLU A 128 -21.25 -31.55 23.42
CA GLU A 128 -21.93 -30.42 22.80
C GLU A 128 -23.32 -30.22 23.42
N GLN A 129 -24.09 -31.29 23.62
CA GLN A 129 -25.36 -31.23 24.34
C GLN A 129 -25.18 -30.77 25.80
N MET A 130 -24.13 -31.25 26.48
CA MET A 130 -23.79 -30.78 27.83
C MET A 130 -23.50 -29.28 27.84
N LEU A 131 -22.72 -28.77 26.88
CA LEU A 131 -22.39 -27.35 26.75
C LEU A 131 -23.64 -26.50 26.48
N LYS A 132 -24.52 -26.92 25.56
CA LYS A 132 -25.81 -26.27 25.28
C LYS A 132 -26.67 -26.08 26.53
N MET A 133 -26.71 -27.09 27.41
CA MET A 133 -27.47 -27.02 28.67
C MET A 133 -26.87 -26.07 29.73
N VAL A 134 -25.59 -25.70 29.60
CA VAL A 134 -24.91 -24.79 30.54
C VAL A 134 -24.57 -23.42 29.93
N GLU A 135 -24.96 -23.17 28.68
CA GLU A 135 -24.73 -21.92 27.93
C GLU A 135 -24.99 -20.65 28.77
N PRO A 136 -26.07 -20.53 29.57
CA PRO A 136 -26.32 -19.31 30.36
C PRO A 136 -25.25 -19.01 31.44
N TYR A 137 -24.33 -19.94 31.71
CA TYR A 137 -23.35 -19.87 32.79
C TYR A 137 -21.89 -19.87 32.29
N VAL A 138 -21.67 -20.28 31.04
CA VAL A 138 -20.33 -20.50 30.48
C VAL A 138 -20.19 -19.80 29.13
N ALA A 139 -18.98 -19.38 28.80
CA ALA A 139 -18.59 -19.04 27.45
C ALA A 139 -17.67 -20.13 26.91
N TYR A 140 -17.87 -20.58 25.68
CA TYR A 140 -16.99 -21.57 25.06
C TYR A 140 -16.76 -21.26 23.59
N GLY A 141 -15.62 -21.71 23.05
CA GLY A 141 -15.29 -21.55 21.65
C GLY A 141 -14.01 -22.28 21.28
N GLU A 142 -13.62 -22.17 20.01
CA GLU A 142 -12.44 -22.83 19.44
C GLU A 142 -11.15 -22.12 19.86
N PRO A 143 -10.23 -22.79 20.59
CA PRO A 143 -8.95 -22.20 20.94
C PRO A 143 -7.97 -22.30 19.77
N ASN A 144 -7.22 -21.23 19.49
CA ASN A 144 -6.08 -21.31 18.57
C ASN A 144 -4.82 -21.89 19.26
N LEU A 145 -3.86 -22.38 18.47
CA LEU A 145 -2.65 -23.03 18.98
C LEU A 145 -1.85 -22.12 19.94
N LYS A 146 -1.76 -20.82 19.61
CA LYS A 146 -1.11 -19.81 20.46
C LYS A 146 -1.78 -19.73 21.84
N SER A 147 -3.11 -19.73 21.89
CA SER A 147 -3.88 -19.68 23.15
C SER A 147 -3.68 -20.94 23.99
N ILE A 148 -3.66 -22.12 23.36
CA ILE A 148 -3.37 -23.39 24.05
C ILE A 148 -1.98 -23.33 24.67
N ARG A 149 -0.98 -22.94 23.88
CA ARG A 149 0.42 -22.81 24.32
C ARG A 149 0.56 -21.84 25.48
N GLU A 150 0.02 -20.63 25.36
CA GLU A 150 0.10 -19.61 26.41
C GLU A 150 -0.64 -20.01 27.68
N LEU A 151 -1.79 -20.66 27.59
CA LEU A 151 -2.52 -21.15 28.76
C LEU A 151 -1.72 -22.19 29.52
N VAL A 152 -1.15 -23.17 28.81
CA VAL A 152 -0.37 -24.25 29.43
C VAL A 152 0.94 -23.71 30.01
N TYR A 153 1.68 -22.86 29.29
CA TYR A 153 2.95 -22.32 29.78
C TYR A 153 2.78 -21.28 30.90
N LYS A 154 1.86 -20.32 30.76
CA LYS A 154 1.75 -19.18 31.70
C LYS A 154 0.83 -19.48 32.88
N ARG A 155 -0.15 -20.37 32.72
CA ARG A 155 -1.23 -20.62 33.70
C ARG A 155 -1.46 -22.10 34.00
N GLY A 156 -0.65 -22.99 33.45
CA GLY A 156 -0.79 -24.44 33.61
C GLY A 156 -0.32 -24.93 34.98
N TYR A 157 -1.16 -25.73 35.62
CA TYR A 157 -0.83 -26.47 36.83
C TYR A 157 -1.22 -27.93 36.63
N GLY A 158 -0.38 -28.84 37.10
CA GLY A 158 -0.66 -30.27 37.17
C GLY A 158 -1.34 -30.65 38.48
N LYS A 159 -2.16 -31.70 38.45
CA LYS A 159 -2.79 -32.33 39.60
C LYS A 159 -1.95 -33.53 40.03
N VAL A 160 -1.09 -33.33 41.03
CA VAL A 160 -0.21 -34.38 41.59
C VAL A 160 -0.67 -34.67 43.02
N ASN A 161 -0.98 -35.93 43.35
CA ASN A 161 -1.48 -36.30 44.69
C ASN A 161 -2.64 -35.42 45.21
N LYS A 162 -3.55 -35.03 44.31
CA LYS A 162 -4.68 -34.10 44.57
C LYS A 162 -4.26 -32.66 44.95
N GLN A 163 -2.98 -32.32 44.86
CA GLN A 163 -2.46 -30.97 45.04
C GLN A 163 -2.19 -30.28 43.69
N ARG A 164 -2.18 -28.94 43.71
CA ARG A 164 -1.96 -28.09 42.54
C ARG A 164 -0.48 -27.73 42.46
N VAL A 165 0.23 -28.20 41.43
CA VAL A 165 1.67 -27.99 41.24
C VAL A 165 1.94 -27.25 39.93
N PRO A 166 2.76 -26.17 39.91
CA PRO A 166 3.06 -25.43 38.68
C PRO A 166 3.87 -26.28 37.68
N LEU A 167 3.56 -26.17 36.39
CA LEU A 167 4.24 -26.92 35.32
C LEU A 167 5.50 -26.20 34.83
N GLN A 168 6.52 -26.09 35.70
CA GLN A 168 7.81 -25.48 35.35
C GLN A 168 8.87 -26.51 34.94
N ASP A 169 8.69 -27.78 35.31
CA ASP A 169 9.62 -28.87 35.02
C ASP A 169 8.88 -30.04 34.35
N ASN A 170 9.45 -30.55 33.25
CA ASN A 170 8.95 -31.71 32.52
C ASN A 170 9.01 -33.00 33.35
N ALA A 171 9.83 -33.06 34.41
CA ALA A 171 9.90 -34.22 35.30
C ALA A 171 8.54 -34.57 35.94
N ILE A 172 7.69 -33.56 36.19
CA ILE A 172 6.35 -33.76 36.76
C ILE A 172 5.43 -34.42 35.73
N ILE A 173 5.54 -34.02 34.46
CA ILE A 173 4.74 -34.55 33.35
C ILE A 173 5.16 -35.99 33.07
N GLU A 174 6.46 -36.25 32.99
CA GLU A 174 6.98 -37.61 32.76
C GLU A 174 6.53 -38.58 33.86
N LYS A 175 6.54 -38.13 35.14
CA LYS A 175 6.14 -38.97 36.26
C LYS A 175 4.66 -39.38 36.22
N GLU A 176 3.76 -38.48 35.83
CA GLU A 176 2.31 -38.71 35.87
C GLU A 176 1.72 -39.19 34.53
N LEU A 177 2.30 -38.75 33.40
CA LEU A 177 1.80 -39.00 32.05
C LEU A 177 2.79 -39.80 31.17
N GLY A 178 3.99 -40.12 31.64
CA GLY A 178 4.99 -40.87 30.87
C GLY A 178 4.52 -42.26 30.44
N GLN A 179 3.58 -42.87 31.19
CA GLN A 179 2.92 -44.13 30.80
C GLN A 179 2.11 -44.04 29.51
N TYR A 180 1.78 -42.83 29.05
CA TYR A 180 1.07 -42.54 27.81
C TYR A 180 1.99 -41.96 26.71
N ASP A 181 3.32 -42.12 26.86
CA ASP A 181 4.35 -41.52 25.98
C ASP A 181 4.31 -39.98 25.92
N ILE A 182 3.86 -39.33 26.99
CA ILE A 182 3.83 -37.88 27.13
C ILE A 182 4.96 -37.47 28.07
N LEU A 183 6.01 -36.86 27.52
CA LEU A 183 7.27 -36.60 28.22
C LEU A 183 7.46 -35.11 28.54
N SER A 184 6.73 -34.23 27.87
CA SER A 184 6.96 -32.79 27.92
C SER A 184 5.67 -31.94 27.85
N ILE A 185 5.83 -30.65 28.16
CA ILE A 185 4.77 -29.65 27.97
C ILE A 185 4.32 -29.57 26.50
N GLU A 186 5.25 -29.70 25.54
CA GLU A 186 4.91 -29.66 24.11
C GLU A 186 4.07 -30.86 23.69
N ASP A 187 4.34 -32.05 24.22
CA ASP A 187 3.52 -33.23 23.97
C ASP A 187 2.09 -33.00 24.51
N CYS A 188 1.94 -32.36 25.67
CA CYS A 188 0.63 -32.00 26.21
C CYS A 188 -0.11 -30.99 25.32
N ILE A 189 0.59 -29.96 24.82
CA ILE A 189 0.01 -28.96 23.91
C ILE A 189 -0.42 -29.63 22.60
N HIS A 190 0.41 -30.52 22.06
CA HIS A 190 0.11 -31.24 20.84
C HIS A 190 -1.11 -32.13 20.99
N GLU A 191 -1.15 -32.91 22.06
CA GLU A 191 -2.27 -33.80 22.39
C GLU A 191 -3.61 -33.03 22.53
N ILE A 192 -3.56 -31.82 23.12
CA ILE A 192 -4.72 -30.94 23.20
C ILE A 192 -5.09 -30.39 21.82
N ALA A 193 -4.14 -29.87 21.06
CA ALA A 193 -4.41 -29.21 19.78
C ALA A 193 -4.94 -30.17 18.69
N THR A 194 -4.56 -31.45 18.74
CA THR A 194 -4.99 -32.48 17.77
C THR A 194 -6.17 -33.32 18.25
N ALA A 195 -6.61 -33.13 19.50
CA ALA A 195 -7.60 -33.98 20.17
C ALA A 195 -7.19 -35.47 20.18
N GLY A 196 -5.93 -35.73 20.50
CA GLY A 196 -5.31 -37.06 20.40
C GLY A 196 -5.94 -38.16 21.28
N PRO A 197 -5.36 -39.37 21.25
CA PRO A 197 -5.90 -40.55 21.94
C PRO A 197 -5.91 -40.42 23.47
N HIS A 198 -4.96 -39.69 24.04
CA HIS A 198 -4.76 -39.46 25.48
C HIS A 198 -5.22 -38.08 25.96
N PHE A 199 -6.04 -37.38 25.16
CA PHE A 199 -6.60 -36.07 25.51
C PHE A 199 -7.28 -36.05 26.89
N LYS A 200 -8.02 -37.10 27.25
CA LYS A 200 -8.72 -37.19 28.55
C LYS A 200 -7.74 -37.24 29.72
N GLN A 201 -6.61 -37.93 29.55
CA GLN A 201 -5.57 -38.08 30.55
C GLN A 201 -4.85 -36.75 30.76
N VAL A 202 -4.45 -36.08 29.67
CA VAL A 202 -3.81 -34.75 29.73
C VAL A 202 -4.73 -33.72 30.37
N THR A 203 -5.99 -33.66 29.93
CA THR A 203 -6.93 -32.67 30.48
C THR A 203 -7.27 -32.96 31.94
N ASN A 204 -7.32 -34.22 32.39
CA ASN A 204 -7.53 -34.57 33.80
C ASN A 204 -6.33 -34.28 34.70
N PHE A 205 -5.12 -34.43 34.17
CA PHE A 205 -3.88 -34.02 34.82
C PHE A 205 -3.82 -32.49 34.96
N LEU A 206 -4.23 -31.74 33.94
CA LEU A 206 -4.30 -30.28 34.02
C LEU A 206 -5.38 -29.81 35.00
N TRP A 207 -4.96 -28.98 35.95
CA TRP A 207 -5.86 -28.26 36.84
C TRP A 207 -6.64 -27.21 36.04
N PRO A 208 -7.94 -26.96 36.34
CA PRO A 208 -8.68 -25.90 35.69
C PRO A 208 -7.95 -24.55 35.76
N PHE A 209 -7.82 -23.89 34.61
CA PHE A 209 -7.08 -22.64 34.48
C PHE A 209 -7.81 -21.52 35.20
N HIS A 210 -7.15 -20.82 36.12
CA HIS A 210 -7.73 -19.64 36.76
C HIS A 210 -7.40 -18.40 35.93
N LEU A 211 -8.42 -17.75 35.39
CA LEU A 211 -8.30 -16.59 34.52
C LEU A 211 -8.61 -15.30 35.29
N SER A 212 -7.88 -14.24 34.95
CA SER A 212 -8.22 -12.87 35.35
C SER A 212 -9.55 -12.46 34.73
N SER A 213 -10.26 -11.53 35.37
CA SER A 213 -11.40 -10.85 34.75
C SER A 213 -10.95 -10.07 33.50
N ALA A 214 -11.88 -9.83 32.56
CA ALA A 214 -11.59 -9.08 31.35
C ALA A 214 -11.18 -7.63 31.67
N ASN A 215 -10.15 -7.12 30.99
CA ASN A 215 -9.74 -5.71 31.07
C ASN A 215 -10.89 -4.81 30.56
N GLY A 216 -11.27 -3.79 31.33
CA GLY A 216 -12.40 -2.91 31.01
C GLY A 216 -13.76 -3.38 31.53
N GLY A 217 -13.83 -4.49 32.26
CA GLY A 217 -15.08 -5.05 32.79
C GLY A 217 -15.89 -5.80 31.72
N TYR A 218 -16.97 -6.46 32.16
CA TYR A 218 -17.89 -7.11 31.23
C TYR A 218 -18.93 -6.09 30.72
N ARG A 219 -19.47 -6.31 29.51
CA ARG A 219 -20.46 -5.42 28.90
C ARG A 219 -21.73 -5.33 29.79
N GLN A 220 -22.48 -4.23 29.69
CA GLN A 220 -23.68 -3.96 30.51
C GLN A 220 -24.70 -5.12 30.51
N ARG A 221 -24.69 -5.99 29.49
CA ARG A 221 -25.54 -7.18 29.37
C ARG A 221 -24.75 -8.50 29.32
N LYS A 222 -23.72 -8.65 30.15
CA LYS A 222 -22.85 -9.85 30.25
C LYS A 222 -23.59 -11.20 30.19
N LEU A 223 -24.78 -11.28 30.79
CA LEU A 223 -25.53 -12.53 30.96
C LEU A 223 -26.41 -12.92 29.77
N LEU A 224 -26.47 -12.10 28.71
CA LEU A 224 -27.13 -12.47 27.46
C LEU A 224 -26.26 -13.39 26.61
N HIS A 225 -26.90 -14.15 25.72
CA HIS A 225 -26.17 -14.98 24.77
C HIS A 225 -25.28 -14.11 23.86
N PHE A 226 -24.15 -14.63 23.40
CA PHE A 226 -23.18 -13.90 22.59
C PHE A 226 -23.82 -13.26 21.32
N VAL A 227 -24.77 -13.98 20.71
CA VAL A 227 -25.55 -13.53 19.53
C VAL A 227 -26.42 -12.30 19.85
N GLU A 228 -26.85 -12.13 21.09
CA GLU A 228 -27.70 -11.03 21.57
C GLU A 228 -26.88 -9.85 22.13
N GLY A 229 -25.56 -9.86 21.90
CA GLY A 229 -24.63 -8.83 22.38
C GLY A 229 -24.12 -9.04 23.81
N GLY A 230 -24.36 -10.21 24.41
CA GLY A 230 -23.81 -10.59 25.72
C GLY A 230 -22.50 -11.38 25.64
N ASP A 231 -22.10 -12.03 26.75
CA ASP A 231 -20.80 -12.70 26.88
C ASP A 231 -20.87 -14.22 27.05
N VAL A 232 -22.07 -14.79 27.30
CA VAL A 232 -22.26 -16.24 27.54
C VAL A 232 -22.63 -17.00 26.26
N GLY A 233 -22.47 -18.32 26.27
CA GLY A 233 -22.78 -19.20 25.16
C GLY A 233 -21.63 -19.45 24.19
N ASN A 234 -21.98 -19.95 23.01
CA ASN A 234 -21.01 -20.29 21.98
C ASN A 234 -20.42 -19.02 21.35
N ARG A 235 -19.10 -18.88 21.44
CA ARG A 235 -18.28 -17.81 20.85
C ARG A 235 -17.64 -18.23 19.53
N GLU A 236 -18.04 -19.35 18.97
CA GLU A 236 -17.75 -19.64 17.56
C GLU A 236 -18.01 -18.42 16.70
N LYS A 237 -17.32 -18.36 15.57
CA LYS A 237 -17.72 -17.50 14.47
C LYS A 237 -19.18 -17.82 14.21
N VAL A 238 -20.09 -17.02 14.76
CA VAL A 238 -21.50 -17.18 14.48
C VAL A 238 -21.54 -17.07 12.97
N SER A 239 -21.88 -18.17 12.29
CA SER A 239 -22.52 -18.11 10.98
C SER A 239 -23.91 -17.53 11.21
N GLN A 240 -23.96 -16.36 11.83
CA GLN A 240 -24.88 -15.34 11.40
C GLN A 240 -24.45 -15.19 9.96
N ARG A 241 -25.37 -15.45 9.02
CA ARG A 241 -25.35 -14.62 7.83
C ARG A 241 -25.44 -13.20 8.37
N LYS A 242 -24.26 -12.61 8.61
CA LYS A 242 -24.13 -11.22 8.95
C LYS A 242 -24.44 -10.55 7.66
N TYR A 243 -25.60 -9.91 7.63
CA TYR A 243 -25.94 -9.03 6.55
C TYR A 243 -25.33 -7.70 6.93
N ASP A 244 -24.26 -7.35 6.24
CA ASP A 244 -23.51 -6.13 6.50
C ASP A 244 -24.34 -4.88 6.14
N SER A 245 -25.47 -5.06 5.46
CA SER A 245 -26.40 -4.00 5.05
C SER A 245 -27.86 -4.49 4.99
N LEU A 246 -28.83 -3.56 5.05
CA LEU A 246 -30.25 -3.89 4.81
C LEU A 246 -30.49 -4.52 3.42
N PRO A 247 -29.83 -4.06 2.33
CA PRO A 247 -29.90 -4.73 1.03
C PRO A 247 -29.45 -6.19 1.03
N ALA A 248 -28.37 -6.53 1.76
CA ALA A 248 -27.91 -7.92 1.86
C ALA A 248 -28.92 -8.81 2.58
N LEU A 249 -29.59 -8.28 3.61
CA LEU A 249 -30.70 -8.95 4.29
C LEU A 249 -31.91 -9.10 3.36
N SER A 250 -32.22 -8.06 2.60
CA SER A 250 -33.33 -8.03 1.64
C SER A 250 -33.18 -9.12 0.59
N SER A 251 -32.03 -9.16 -0.09
CA SER A 251 -31.70 -10.18 -1.10
C SER A 251 -31.86 -11.60 -0.56
N ALA A 252 -31.43 -11.86 0.67
CA ALA A 252 -31.59 -13.17 1.27
C ALA A 252 -33.04 -13.54 1.63
N ILE A 253 -33.85 -12.56 2.04
CA ILE A 253 -35.29 -12.75 2.25
C ILE A 253 -35.98 -13.01 0.92
N SER A 254 -35.66 -12.22 -0.12
CA SER A 254 -36.20 -12.36 -1.47
C SER A 254 -35.87 -13.73 -2.08
N SER A 255 -34.61 -14.17 -2.03
CA SER A 255 -34.21 -15.50 -2.51
C SER A 255 -34.90 -16.64 -1.75
N ALA A 256 -35.15 -16.47 -0.45
CA ALA A 256 -35.90 -17.46 0.32
C ALA A 256 -37.39 -17.46 -0.06
N ALA A 257 -38.01 -16.30 -0.26
CA ALA A 257 -39.41 -16.18 -0.63
C ALA A 257 -39.69 -16.80 -2.02
N PHE A 258 -38.87 -16.48 -3.02
CA PHE A 258 -39.00 -17.05 -4.38
C PHE A 258 -38.58 -18.52 -4.50
N SER A 259 -38.02 -19.12 -3.44
CA SER A 259 -37.76 -20.57 -3.41
C SER A 259 -39.02 -21.42 -3.21
N TYR A 260 -40.14 -20.80 -2.82
CA TYR A 260 -41.44 -21.46 -2.69
C TYR A 260 -42.23 -21.38 -4.00
N GLN A 261 -42.75 -22.52 -4.45
CA GLN A 261 -43.67 -22.56 -5.60
C GLN A 261 -44.94 -21.77 -5.27
N GLY A 262 -45.24 -20.75 -6.08
CA GLY A 262 -46.48 -19.95 -5.99
C GLY A 262 -46.29 -18.48 -5.58
N VAL A 263 -45.06 -17.99 -5.37
CA VAL A 263 -44.80 -16.56 -5.12
C VAL A 263 -44.51 -15.86 -6.45
N GLU A 264 -45.46 -15.05 -6.93
CA GLU A 264 -45.36 -14.30 -8.20
C GLU A 264 -44.79 -12.88 -8.02
N ALA A 265 -44.95 -12.29 -6.82
CA ALA A 265 -44.48 -10.95 -6.48
C ALA A 265 -44.09 -10.84 -5.00
N LEU A 266 -43.18 -9.93 -4.67
CA LEU A 266 -42.74 -9.65 -3.30
C LEU A 266 -42.53 -8.14 -3.11
N ASN A 267 -43.21 -7.57 -2.11
CA ASN A 267 -42.96 -6.21 -1.63
C ASN A 267 -42.31 -6.29 -0.25
N LEU A 268 -41.05 -5.89 -0.15
CA LEU A 268 -40.27 -6.01 1.07
C LEU A 268 -39.89 -4.62 1.58
N ARG A 269 -40.27 -4.32 2.83
CA ARG A 269 -39.89 -3.08 3.52
C ARG A 269 -39.10 -3.42 4.77
N LEU A 270 -37.82 -3.05 4.78
CA LEU A 270 -36.94 -3.20 5.92
C LEU A 270 -36.66 -1.82 6.52
N SER A 271 -36.70 -1.73 7.85
CA SER A 271 -36.36 -0.51 8.57
C SER A 271 -35.41 -0.83 9.72
N LYS A 272 -34.48 0.09 9.97
CA LYS A 272 -33.57 0.01 11.10
C LYS A 272 -33.62 1.32 11.87
N SER A 273 -34.29 1.30 13.02
CA SER A 273 -34.33 2.45 13.92
C SER A 273 -33.10 2.47 14.83
N LYS A 274 -32.38 3.59 14.77
CA LYS A 274 -31.30 4.12 15.62
C LYS A 274 -30.35 3.12 16.31
N GLY A 275 -29.09 3.20 15.88
CA GLY A 275 -27.96 2.67 16.64
C GLY A 275 -26.58 3.28 16.34
N LEU A 276 -26.39 4.00 15.21
CA LEU A 276 -25.09 4.63 14.87
C LEU A 276 -25.13 5.72 13.77
N LEU A 277 -26.30 6.01 13.16
CA LEU A 277 -26.44 7.00 12.09
C LEU A 277 -27.26 8.19 12.62
N LYS A 278 -26.93 9.43 12.22
CA LYS A 278 -27.67 10.67 12.56
C LYS A 278 -29.10 10.71 11.97
N GLY A 279 -29.69 9.59 11.52
CA GLY A 279 -31.00 9.54 10.85
C GLY A 279 -31.64 8.14 10.87
N GLU A 280 -32.80 8.01 10.22
CA GLU A 280 -33.59 6.79 10.08
C GLU A 280 -33.40 6.18 8.69
N LEU A 281 -33.15 4.87 8.63
CA LEU A 281 -32.94 4.15 7.37
C LEU A 281 -34.14 3.24 7.09
N SER A 282 -34.71 3.41 5.90
CA SER A 282 -35.69 2.48 5.34
C SER A 282 -35.27 2.04 3.94
N TYR A 283 -35.49 0.76 3.66
CA TYR A 283 -35.16 0.11 2.42
C TYR A 283 -36.41 -0.58 1.88
N GLU A 284 -36.77 -0.29 0.63
CA GLU A 284 -37.96 -0.81 -0.05
C GLU A 284 -37.51 -1.52 -1.33
N GLU A 285 -37.91 -2.79 -1.50
CA GLU A 285 -37.74 -3.58 -2.71
C GLU A 285 -39.10 -4.06 -3.19
N ASN A 286 -39.42 -3.77 -4.46
CA ASN A 286 -40.61 -4.30 -5.12
C ASN A 286 -40.17 -5.17 -6.30
N TYR A 287 -40.63 -6.42 -6.30
CA TYR A 287 -40.42 -7.38 -7.38
C TYR A 287 -41.73 -7.59 -8.14
N ASP A 288 -41.76 -7.20 -9.41
CA ASP A 288 -42.92 -7.36 -10.31
C ASP A 288 -42.43 -7.87 -11.68
N ASN A 289 -42.98 -9.01 -12.15
CA ASN A 289 -42.68 -9.61 -13.46
C ASN A 289 -41.19 -9.71 -13.85
N GLY A 290 -40.31 -9.97 -12.86
CA GLY A 290 -38.88 -10.12 -13.08
C GLY A 290 -38.06 -8.83 -13.02
N GLU A 291 -38.69 -7.66 -12.87
CA GLU A 291 -38.02 -6.40 -12.59
C GLU A 291 -38.01 -6.11 -11.07
N CYS A 292 -36.84 -5.71 -10.56
CA CYS A 292 -36.67 -5.31 -9.17
C CYS A 292 -36.35 -3.82 -9.10
N VAL A 293 -37.21 -3.05 -8.43
CA VAL A 293 -36.95 -1.64 -8.12
C VAL A 293 -36.62 -1.54 -6.63
N SER A 294 -35.37 -1.17 -6.33
CA SER A 294 -34.92 -0.92 -4.96
C SER A 294 -34.75 0.58 -4.68
N ILE A 295 -35.31 1.03 -3.56
CA ILE A 295 -35.26 2.41 -3.11
C ILE A 295 -34.74 2.45 -1.68
N THR A 296 -33.65 3.17 -1.48
CA THR A 296 -33.11 3.46 -0.14
C THR A 296 -33.52 4.86 0.25
N LYS A 297 -34.25 5.00 1.37
CA LYS A 297 -34.64 6.28 1.96
C LYS A 297 -33.95 6.46 3.30
N ILE A 298 -33.23 7.58 3.42
CA ILE A 298 -32.56 8.00 4.63
C ILE A 298 -33.22 9.31 5.05
N SER A 299 -33.81 9.35 6.23
CA SER A 299 -34.59 10.51 6.68
C SER A 299 -34.08 11.05 8.00
N ASN A 300 -34.36 12.33 8.26
CA ASN A 300 -34.02 13.02 9.50
C ASN A 300 -32.51 13.05 9.79
N ILE A 301 -31.67 13.29 8.78
CA ILE A 301 -30.24 13.48 9.01
C ILE A 301 -30.01 14.88 9.59
N ASP A 302 -29.54 14.93 10.83
CA ASP A 302 -29.21 16.17 11.51
C ASP A 302 -27.85 16.74 11.03
N VAL A 303 -27.87 17.97 10.48
CA VAL A 303 -26.67 18.70 10.07
C VAL A 303 -26.64 20.10 10.70
N ASP A 304 -25.52 20.42 11.36
CA ASP A 304 -25.29 21.74 11.96
C ASP A 304 -24.43 22.61 11.02
N ILE A 305 -25.06 23.58 10.37
CA ILE A 305 -24.45 24.37 9.28
C ILE A 305 -24.78 25.86 9.39
N ILE A 306 -23.89 26.72 8.92
CA ILE A 306 -24.17 28.16 8.83
C ILE A 306 -25.05 28.41 7.60
N ILE A 307 -26.33 28.77 7.81
CA ILE A 307 -27.27 28.99 6.71
C ILE A 307 -28.28 30.12 6.96
N GLY A 308 -28.28 31.15 6.12
CA GLY A 308 -29.26 32.22 6.26
C GLY A 308 -29.06 33.45 5.38
N ILE A 309 -30.17 34.07 5.03
CA ILE A 309 -30.22 35.31 4.23
C ILE A 309 -29.78 36.48 5.11
N HIS A 310 -30.17 36.46 6.38
CA HIS A 310 -29.89 37.54 7.31
C HIS A 310 -28.50 37.40 7.97
N PRO A 311 -27.76 38.52 8.18
CA PRO A 311 -26.42 38.47 8.75
C PRO A 311 -26.32 37.82 10.13
N TRP A 312 -27.34 37.94 10.99
CA TRP A 312 -27.33 37.32 12.33
C TRP A 312 -27.44 35.79 12.27
N GLU A 313 -28.15 35.25 11.27
CA GLU A 313 -28.26 33.80 11.03
C GLU A 313 -26.90 33.18 10.65
N ARG A 314 -25.97 34.01 10.15
CA ARG A 314 -24.63 33.57 9.73
C ARG A 314 -23.57 33.62 10.83
N GLN A 315 -23.94 34.00 12.06
CA GLN A 315 -23.00 34.04 13.19
C GLN A 315 -22.89 32.70 13.92
N PHE A 316 -23.89 31.83 13.79
CA PHE A 316 -23.96 30.56 14.50
C PHE A 316 -24.48 29.45 13.58
N LYS A 317 -24.03 28.21 13.81
CA LYS A 317 -24.55 27.04 13.11
C LYS A 317 -26.01 26.80 13.50
N GLN A 318 -26.82 26.48 12.50
CA GLN A 318 -28.24 26.20 12.62
C GLN A 318 -28.52 24.77 12.20
N LYS A 319 -29.60 24.21 12.75
CA LYS A 319 -30.04 22.86 12.43
C LYS A 319 -30.75 22.81 11.10
N VAL A 320 -30.29 21.94 10.22
CA VAL A 320 -30.96 21.55 8.98
C VAL A 320 -31.16 20.04 8.99
N LEU A 321 -32.36 19.62 8.60
CA LEU A 321 -32.71 18.22 8.38
C LEU A 321 -32.54 17.90 6.90
N LEU A 322 -31.83 16.81 6.60
CA LEU A 322 -31.68 16.28 5.26
C LEU A 322 -32.39 14.94 5.13
N ASP A 323 -33.19 14.79 4.08
CA ASP A 323 -33.73 13.51 3.63
C ASP A 323 -33.12 13.17 2.26
N LEU A 324 -32.67 11.93 2.10
CA LEU A 324 -32.11 11.39 0.87
C LEU A 324 -32.91 10.21 0.38
N THR A 325 -33.23 10.20 -0.91
CA THR A 325 -33.79 9.05 -1.62
C THR A 325 -32.85 8.65 -2.75
N ILE A 326 -32.41 7.40 -2.75
CA ILE A 326 -31.45 6.85 -3.69
C ILE A 326 -32.07 5.60 -4.34
N LYS A 327 -31.95 5.48 -5.67
CA LYS A 327 -32.30 4.26 -6.40
C LYS A 327 -31.13 3.29 -6.38
N GLY A 328 -31.38 2.00 -6.12
CA GLY A 328 -30.35 0.97 -6.13
C GLY A 328 -29.74 0.64 -4.77
N ASN A 329 -28.75 -0.25 -4.79
CA ASN A 329 -28.04 -0.76 -3.62
C ASN A 329 -26.67 -0.08 -3.49
N HIS A 330 -26.54 0.84 -2.52
CA HIS A 330 -25.33 1.62 -2.29
C HIS A 330 -24.93 1.64 -0.80
N ASP A 331 -23.63 1.82 -0.51
CA ASP A 331 -23.14 1.98 0.87
C ASP A 331 -23.49 3.36 1.43
N TYR A 332 -24.62 3.42 2.12
CA TYR A 332 -25.18 4.64 2.69
C TYR A 332 -24.37 5.18 3.90
N ASN A 333 -23.55 4.38 4.57
CA ASN A 333 -22.84 4.87 5.78
C ASN A 333 -21.73 5.86 5.42
N LEU A 334 -20.88 5.49 4.46
CA LEU A 334 -19.82 6.35 3.95
C LEU A 334 -20.41 7.60 3.29
N LEU A 335 -21.55 7.44 2.61
CA LEU A 335 -22.28 8.54 1.97
C LEU A 335 -22.76 9.58 2.99
N ILE A 336 -23.45 9.15 4.05
CA ILE A 336 -23.92 10.07 5.10
C ILE A 336 -22.74 10.76 5.77
N GLN A 337 -21.69 10.02 6.12
CA GLN A 337 -20.54 10.60 6.82
C GLN A 337 -19.88 11.70 5.97
N ARG A 338 -19.56 11.41 4.71
CA ARG A 338 -18.93 12.39 3.80
C ARG A 338 -19.83 13.59 3.54
N LEU A 339 -21.12 13.37 3.36
CA LEU A 339 -22.09 14.43 3.11
C LEU A 339 -22.24 15.36 4.31
N VAL A 340 -22.31 14.82 5.53
CA VAL A 340 -22.34 15.62 6.76
C VAL A 340 -21.01 16.38 6.94
N GLU A 341 -19.86 15.72 6.79
CA GLU A 341 -18.54 16.37 6.94
C GLU A 341 -18.31 17.50 5.92
N PHE A 342 -18.77 17.32 4.69
CA PHE A 342 -18.70 18.33 3.64
C PHE A 342 -19.60 19.52 3.97
N LEU A 343 -20.87 19.27 4.29
CA LEU A 343 -21.84 20.33 4.55
C LEU A 343 -21.53 21.11 5.84
N GLU A 344 -21.07 20.46 6.91
CA GLU A 344 -20.73 21.16 8.17
C GLU A 344 -19.52 22.12 8.05
N LYS A 345 -18.75 22.03 6.95
CA LYS A 345 -17.61 22.92 6.64
C LYS A 345 -17.97 24.06 5.67
N SER A 346 -19.17 24.03 5.12
CA SER A 346 -19.63 24.98 4.11
C SER A 346 -20.66 25.95 4.70
N ASP A 347 -20.76 27.14 4.12
CA ASP A 347 -21.71 28.17 4.53
C ASP A 347 -22.64 28.50 3.36
N TYR A 348 -23.95 28.61 3.61
CA TYR A 348 -24.94 28.81 2.56
C TYR A 348 -25.86 30.01 2.82
N HIS A 349 -26.31 30.66 1.76
CA HIS A 349 -27.32 31.72 1.87
C HIS A 349 -28.75 31.17 1.86
N VAL A 350 -28.99 30.15 1.05
CA VAL A 350 -30.33 29.60 0.76
C VAL A 350 -30.31 28.06 0.72
N LEU A 351 -31.45 27.42 0.95
CA LEU A 351 -31.57 25.96 1.02
C LEU A 351 -31.39 25.27 -0.35
N GLU A 352 -31.65 26.00 -1.43
CA GLU A 352 -31.50 25.55 -2.81
C GLU A 352 -30.04 25.21 -3.13
N ASN A 353 -29.10 26.09 -2.78
CA ASN A 353 -27.67 25.87 -2.98
C ASN A 353 -27.17 24.71 -2.12
N LEU A 354 -27.66 24.62 -0.88
CA LEU A 354 -27.35 23.49 0.01
C LEU A 354 -27.80 22.16 -0.61
N ALA A 355 -29.04 22.08 -1.09
CA ALA A 355 -29.58 20.88 -1.70
C ALA A 355 -28.87 20.51 -3.02
N LEU A 356 -28.48 21.52 -3.82
CA LEU A 356 -27.72 21.34 -5.06
C LEU A 356 -26.31 20.80 -4.81
N ASP A 357 -25.57 21.37 -3.87
CA ASP A 357 -24.22 20.93 -3.53
C ASP A 357 -24.21 19.54 -2.91
N ALA A 358 -25.18 19.26 -2.03
CA ALA A 358 -25.37 17.92 -1.49
C ALA A 358 -25.64 16.91 -2.61
N ALA A 359 -26.44 17.28 -3.63
CA ALA A 359 -26.75 16.42 -4.76
C ALA A 359 -25.52 16.25 -5.67
N ARG A 360 -24.74 17.31 -5.86
CA ARG A 360 -23.48 17.28 -6.61
C ARG A 360 -22.48 16.33 -5.96
N LEU A 361 -22.26 16.45 -4.66
CA LEU A 361 -21.38 15.56 -3.90
C LEU A 361 -21.82 14.09 -4.04
N ALA A 362 -23.12 13.84 -3.91
CA ALA A 362 -23.66 12.49 -4.00
C ALA A 362 -23.52 11.87 -5.41
N ILE A 363 -23.64 12.66 -6.48
CA ILE A 363 -23.50 12.17 -7.85
C ILE A 363 -22.04 12.11 -8.31
N VAL A 364 -21.24 13.15 -8.02
CA VAL A 364 -19.83 13.25 -8.46
C VAL A 364 -18.93 12.35 -7.63
N ASP A 365 -18.86 12.59 -6.33
CA ASP A 365 -17.85 11.97 -5.48
C ASP A 365 -18.24 10.54 -5.10
N LEU A 366 -19.54 10.28 -5.03
CA LEU A 366 -20.09 8.99 -4.61
C LEU A 366 -20.68 8.18 -5.77
N LYS A 367 -20.65 8.72 -7.00
CA LYS A 367 -21.04 8.04 -8.25
C LYS A 367 -22.45 7.47 -8.21
N LEU A 368 -23.41 8.19 -7.62
CA LEU A 368 -24.81 7.80 -7.65
C LEU A 368 -25.45 8.16 -9.00
N PRO A 369 -26.22 7.25 -9.63
CA PRO A 369 -26.86 7.51 -10.92
C PRO A 369 -27.98 8.57 -10.82
N GLU A 370 -28.71 8.56 -9.72
CA GLU A 370 -29.80 9.49 -9.40
C GLU A 370 -29.92 9.65 -7.89
N VAL A 371 -30.07 10.88 -7.42
CA VAL A 371 -30.34 11.18 -6.00
C VAL A 371 -31.42 12.25 -5.90
N THR A 372 -32.29 12.08 -4.91
CA THR A 372 -33.22 13.13 -4.48
C THR A 372 -32.86 13.57 -3.08
N ILE A 373 -32.61 14.87 -2.90
CA ILE A 373 -32.26 15.48 -1.62
C ILE A 373 -33.31 16.50 -1.25
N LYS A 374 -33.85 16.37 -0.04
CA LYS A 374 -34.71 17.36 0.58
C LYS A 374 -33.96 17.98 1.75
N ALA A 375 -33.79 19.30 1.72
CA ALA A 375 -33.22 20.07 2.80
C ALA A 375 -34.30 20.89 3.49
N ALA A 376 -34.44 20.75 4.80
CA ALA A 376 -35.46 21.42 5.60
C ALA A 376 -34.84 22.16 6.78
N LYS A 377 -35.19 23.43 6.95
CA LYS A 377 -34.83 24.25 8.12
C LYS A 377 -36.04 24.28 9.08
N PRO A 378 -36.01 23.54 10.20
CA PRO A 378 -37.12 23.52 11.15
C PRO A 378 -37.30 24.90 11.80
N SER A 379 -38.55 25.28 12.08
CA SER A 379 -38.87 26.55 12.78
C SER A 379 -38.41 27.84 12.08
N ALA A 380 -38.08 27.77 10.77
CA ALA A 380 -37.71 28.96 9.99
C ALA A 380 -38.88 29.96 9.82
N LEU A 381 -40.12 29.48 9.94
CA LEU A 381 -41.35 30.28 9.84
C LEU A 381 -42.24 29.96 11.04
N THR A 382 -42.78 31.00 11.69
CA THR A 382 -43.45 30.93 13.01
C THR A 382 -44.70 30.02 13.06
N PHE A 383 -45.25 29.63 11.90
CA PHE A 383 -46.48 28.84 11.78
C PHE A 383 -46.35 27.61 10.86
N ALA A 384 -45.14 27.30 10.38
CA ALA A 384 -44.89 26.14 9.53
C ALA A 384 -43.92 25.17 10.21
N ASP A 385 -44.12 23.87 10.03
CA ASP A 385 -43.26 22.83 10.60
C ASP A 385 -41.79 22.98 10.14
N SER A 386 -41.59 23.32 8.87
CA SER A 386 -40.27 23.67 8.31
C SER A 386 -40.39 24.40 6.97
N ALA A 387 -39.36 25.18 6.61
CA ALA A 387 -39.14 25.60 5.23
C ALA A 387 -38.23 24.55 4.56
N SER A 388 -38.64 23.97 3.43
CA SER A 388 -37.87 22.92 2.76
C SER A 388 -37.81 23.06 1.26
N VAL A 389 -36.67 22.67 0.68
CA VAL A 389 -36.45 22.55 -0.76
C VAL A 389 -36.11 21.10 -1.08
N GLN A 390 -36.62 20.59 -2.20
CA GLN A 390 -36.31 19.26 -2.70
C GLN A 390 -35.78 19.34 -4.13
N VAL A 391 -34.68 18.64 -4.39
CA VAL A 391 -34.03 18.59 -5.68
C VAL A 391 -33.74 17.13 -6.06
N THR A 392 -34.07 16.76 -7.30
CA THR A 392 -33.67 15.48 -7.90
C THR A 392 -32.64 15.75 -8.99
N ARG A 393 -31.51 15.05 -8.96
CA ARG A 393 -30.44 15.17 -9.96
C ARG A 393 -29.99 13.80 -10.43
N THR A 394 -29.41 13.78 -11.62
CA THR A 394 -28.78 12.64 -12.28
C THR A 394 -27.37 13.00 -12.73
N SER A 395 -26.55 12.01 -13.11
CA SER A 395 -25.21 12.24 -13.66
C SER A 395 -25.20 13.23 -14.84
N LYS A 396 -26.27 13.25 -15.63
CA LYS A 396 -26.45 14.18 -16.77
C LYS A 396 -26.53 15.64 -16.34
N ASP A 397 -27.10 15.93 -15.18
CA ASP A 397 -27.28 17.30 -14.68
C ASP A 397 -25.96 17.95 -14.25
N PHE A 398 -24.91 17.15 -14.04
CA PHE A 398 -23.58 17.59 -13.63
C PHE A 398 -22.49 17.35 -14.68
N ASN A 399 -22.87 17.01 -15.92
CA ASN A 399 -21.95 16.62 -17.00
C ASN A 399 -21.04 15.42 -16.65
N ILE A 400 -21.46 14.56 -15.72
CA ILE A 400 -20.75 13.32 -15.41
C ILE A 400 -21.25 12.26 -16.37
N ILE A 401 -20.37 11.85 -17.27
CA ILE A 401 -20.70 10.82 -18.24
C ILE A 401 -20.21 9.49 -17.64
N GLU A 402 -21.14 8.56 -17.38
CA GLU A 402 -20.81 7.18 -16.98
C GLU A 402 -19.84 6.58 -18.01
N ASN A 403 -18.80 5.88 -17.51
CA ASN A 403 -17.74 5.20 -18.27
C ASN A 403 -18.12 4.93 -19.74
N VAL A 404 -17.71 5.85 -20.61
CA VAL A 404 -18.00 5.78 -22.03
C VAL A 404 -17.16 4.66 -22.62
N THR A 405 -17.81 3.77 -23.37
CA THR A 405 -17.14 2.87 -24.31
C THR A 405 -16.20 3.68 -25.21
N ALA A 406 -14.96 3.23 -25.41
CA ALA A 406 -13.89 3.96 -26.11
C ALA A 406 -14.25 4.54 -27.50
N SER A 407 -15.35 4.11 -28.12
CA SER A 407 -15.80 4.53 -29.44
C SER A 407 -16.41 5.94 -29.54
N GLN A 408 -16.73 6.63 -28.44
CA GLN A 408 -17.34 7.99 -28.48
C GLN A 408 -16.47 9.12 -27.91
N ALA A 409 -15.26 8.83 -27.41
CA ALA A 409 -14.41 9.85 -26.81
C ALA A 409 -13.47 10.50 -27.86
N THR A 410 -13.39 11.83 -27.85
CA THR A 410 -12.54 12.60 -28.78
C THR A 410 -11.20 12.93 -28.11
N PRO A 411 -10.06 12.67 -28.77
CA PRO A 411 -8.76 13.10 -28.26
C PRO A 411 -8.61 14.62 -28.41
N VAL A 412 -8.11 15.27 -27.36
CA VAL A 412 -7.91 16.73 -27.29
C VAL A 412 -6.54 16.99 -26.68
N VAL A 413 -5.85 18.03 -27.15
CA VAL A 413 -4.61 18.50 -26.53
C VAL A 413 -4.88 19.82 -25.83
N LEU A 414 -4.59 19.89 -24.53
CA LEU A 414 -4.66 21.10 -23.72
C LEU A 414 -3.24 21.56 -23.40
N SER A 415 -3.01 22.88 -23.39
CA SER A 415 -1.85 23.45 -22.71
C SER A 415 -2.20 23.80 -21.27
N PHE A 416 -1.20 23.73 -20.39
CA PHE A 416 -1.31 24.23 -19.03
C PHE A 416 -0.12 25.14 -18.70
N GLY A 417 -0.38 26.18 -17.90
CA GLY A 417 0.64 27.12 -17.43
C GLY A 417 0.37 27.61 -16.02
N SER A 418 1.39 27.68 -15.19
CA SER A 418 1.29 28.18 -13.81
C SER A 418 2.49 29.06 -13.46
N ASN A 419 2.25 30.24 -12.87
CA ASN A 419 3.34 31.08 -12.35
C ASN A 419 3.15 31.58 -10.91
N LEU A 420 2.04 31.25 -10.24
CA LEU A 420 1.82 31.61 -8.83
C LEU A 420 1.84 30.39 -7.91
N GLY A 421 2.35 30.58 -6.68
CA GLY A 421 2.35 29.56 -5.63
C GLY A 421 3.18 28.32 -5.99
N ASN A 422 2.71 27.15 -5.55
CA ASN A 422 3.35 25.88 -5.90
C ASN A 422 2.86 25.42 -7.29
N GLN A 423 3.62 25.79 -8.32
CA GLN A 423 3.28 25.61 -9.72
C GLN A 423 2.99 24.14 -10.08
N LYS A 424 3.85 23.20 -9.65
CA LYS A 424 3.66 21.74 -9.88
C LYS A 424 2.36 21.26 -9.26
N LEU A 425 2.11 21.64 -8.00
CA LEU A 425 0.91 21.22 -7.27
C LEU A 425 -0.36 21.77 -7.92
N ASN A 426 -0.34 23.01 -8.41
CA ASN A 426 -1.48 23.60 -9.11
C ASN A 426 -1.78 22.85 -10.41
N ILE A 427 -0.75 22.52 -11.20
CA ILE A 427 -0.90 21.71 -12.42
C ILE A 427 -1.45 20.33 -12.09
N GLN A 428 -0.91 19.65 -11.07
CA GLN A 428 -1.39 18.34 -10.65
C GLN A 428 -2.86 18.39 -10.19
N LYS A 429 -3.24 19.39 -9.40
CA LYS A 429 -4.63 19.59 -8.97
C LYS A 429 -5.56 19.82 -10.16
N ALA A 430 -5.15 20.63 -11.14
CA ALA A 430 -5.94 20.90 -12.33
C ALA A 430 -6.21 19.61 -13.14
N LEU A 431 -5.18 18.80 -13.37
CA LEU A 431 -5.34 17.51 -14.05
C LEU A 431 -6.20 16.54 -13.26
N ASN A 432 -6.03 16.46 -11.94
CA ASN A 432 -6.87 15.60 -11.09
C ASN A 432 -8.33 16.07 -11.05
N LEU A 433 -8.59 17.38 -11.15
CA LEU A 433 -9.94 17.94 -11.27
C LEU A 433 -10.60 17.61 -12.61
N LEU A 434 -9.84 17.57 -13.71
CA LEU A 434 -10.36 17.08 -15.01
C LEU A 434 -10.87 15.64 -14.90
N GLU A 435 -10.11 14.77 -14.22
CA GLU A 435 -10.44 13.35 -14.07
C GLU A 435 -11.55 13.11 -13.05
N SER A 436 -11.45 13.71 -11.86
CA SER A 436 -12.43 13.51 -10.77
C SER A 436 -13.82 14.08 -11.08
N ARG A 437 -13.91 15.17 -11.87
CA ARG A 437 -15.19 15.73 -12.31
C ARG A 437 -15.81 15.00 -13.51
N GLY A 438 -15.13 14.00 -14.05
CA GLY A 438 -15.56 13.31 -15.27
C GLY A 438 -15.50 14.19 -16.52
N VAL A 439 -14.74 15.28 -16.50
CA VAL A 439 -14.57 16.20 -17.64
C VAL A 439 -13.76 15.52 -18.74
N ALA A 440 -12.65 14.87 -18.38
CA ALA A 440 -11.80 14.15 -19.30
C ALA A 440 -10.90 13.14 -18.58
N LYS A 441 -10.45 12.10 -19.30
CA LYS A 441 -9.36 11.23 -18.85
C LYS A 441 -8.03 11.79 -19.37
N VAL A 442 -7.02 11.93 -18.52
CA VAL A 442 -5.68 12.32 -18.99
C VAL A 442 -4.99 11.07 -19.53
N VAL A 443 -4.60 11.12 -20.80
CA VAL A 443 -3.97 10.02 -21.53
C VAL A 443 -2.45 10.12 -21.48
N ASP A 444 -1.93 11.34 -21.68
CA ASP A 444 -0.50 11.59 -21.79
C ASP A 444 -0.20 13.03 -21.37
N THR A 445 1.05 13.30 -21.00
CA THR A 445 1.54 14.64 -20.66
C THR A 445 2.89 14.85 -21.31
N SER A 446 3.24 16.10 -21.60
CA SER A 446 4.61 16.47 -21.97
C SER A 446 5.56 16.44 -20.77
N PHE A 447 6.82 16.83 -20.98
CA PHE A 447 7.64 17.31 -19.87
C PHE A 447 7.15 18.67 -19.36
N LEU A 448 7.63 19.06 -18.18
CA LEU A 448 7.45 20.42 -17.68
C LEU A 448 8.57 21.31 -18.23
N TYR A 449 8.23 22.55 -18.57
CA TYR A 449 9.17 23.52 -19.11
C TYR A 449 9.09 24.83 -18.34
N GLN A 450 10.25 25.33 -17.90
CA GLN A 450 10.33 26.63 -17.27
C GLN A 450 10.60 27.71 -18.32
N THR A 451 9.79 28.77 -18.32
CA THR A 451 9.89 29.85 -19.32
C THR A 451 9.76 31.22 -18.68
N LYS A 452 10.43 32.20 -19.28
CA LYS A 452 10.21 33.60 -18.92
C LYS A 452 8.81 34.05 -19.38
N PRO A 453 8.20 35.02 -18.68
CA PRO A 453 6.96 35.62 -19.15
C PRO A 453 7.11 36.27 -20.52
N MET A 454 6.16 36.03 -21.44
CA MET A 454 6.24 36.54 -22.82
C MET A 454 5.77 37.99 -22.97
N TYR A 455 4.74 38.41 -22.22
CA TYR A 455 4.07 39.70 -22.44
C TYR A 455 4.25 40.68 -21.28
N VAL A 456 3.88 40.27 -20.08
CA VAL A 456 4.11 41.05 -18.86
C VAL A 456 5.41 40.52 -18.26
N ILE A 457 6.51 41.23 -18.44
CA ILE A 457 7.86 40.76 -18.05
C ILE A 457 8.13 40.88 -16.55
N ASP A 458 7.39 41.73 -15.84
CA ASP A 458 7.46 41.91 -14.39
C ASP A 458 6.53 40.91 -13.67
N GLN A 459 6.82 39.62 -13.80
CA GLN A 459 6.12 38.55 -13.09
C GLN A 459 6.99 37.29 -12.93
N PRO A 460 6.61 36.34 -12.05
CA PRO A 460 7.36 35.10 -11.89
C PRO A 460 7.40 34.25 -13.17
N THR A 461 8.45 33.43 -13.30
CA THR A 461 8.60 32.48 -14.42
C THR A 461 7.45 31.47 -14.44
N PHE A 462 7.01 31.09 -15.63
CA PHE A 462 5.98 30.07 -15.82
C PHE A 462 6.58 28.67 -15.82
N LEU A 463 5.80 27.73 -15.30
CA LEU A 463 5.93 26.30 -15.54
C LEU A 463 4.83 25.88 -16.52
N ASN A 464 5.22 25.47 -17.71
CA ASN A 464 4.32 25.15 -18.82
C ASN A 464 4.43 23.68 -19.23
N GLY A 465 3.39 23.19 -19.87
CA GLY A 465 3.37 21.90 -20.56
C GLY A 465 2.06 21.70 -21.31
N VAL A 466 1.88 20.50 -21.85
CA VAL A 466 0.62 20.08 -22.46
C VAL A 466 0.19 18.72 -21.92
N CYS A 467 -1.11 18.47 -21.95
CA CYS A 467 -1.66 17.15 -21.73
C CYS A 467 -2.57 16.75 -22.89
N LYS A 468 -2.50 15.47 -23.26
CA LYS A 468 -3.47 14.85 -24.14
C LYS A 468 -4.54 14.22 -23.27
N ILE A 469 -5.79 14.56 -23.56
CA ILE A 469 -6.95 14.11 -22.83
C ILE A 469 -7.92 13.42 -23.79
N SER A 470 -8.80 12.60 -23.23
CA SER A 470 -9.93 12.00 -23.93
C SER A 470 -11.23 12.46 -23.27
N THR A 471 -12.12 13.10 -24.03
CA THR A 471 -13.38 13.65 -23.52
C THR A 471 -14.54 13.39 -24.47
N SER A 472 -15.75 13.31 -23.93
CA SER A 472 -17.01 13.22 -24.67
C SER A 472 -17.77 14.56 -24.72
N LEU A 473 -17.22 15.61 -24.11
CA LEU A 473 -17.81 16.96 -24.17
C LEU A 473 -17.62 17.58 -25.56
N THR A 474 -18.46 18.55 -25.91
CA THR A 474 -18.25 19.42 -27.07
C THR A 474 -17.14 20.44 -26.79
N PRO A 475 -16.53 21.09 -27.80
CA PRO A 475 -15.51 22.11 -27.60
C PRO A 475 -15.90 23.21 -26.60
N HIS A 476 -17.11 23.78 -26.73
CA HIS A 476 -17.62 24.79 -25.79
C HIS A 476 -17.92 24.22 -24.41
N GLY A 477 -18.42 22.98 -24.34
CA GLY A 477 -18.66 22.30 -23.06
C GLY A 477 -17.36 22.04 -22.30
N LEU A 478 -16.30 21.66 -23.01
CA LEU A 478 -14.96 21.51 -22.44
C LEU A 478 -14.39 22.86 -21.99
N LEU A 479 -14.50 23.91 -22.81
CA LEU A 479 -14.04 25.25 -22.45
C LEU A 479 -14.70 25.74 -21.15
N LYS A 480 -16.02 25.59 -21.03
CA LYS A 480 -16.76 25.95 -19.82
C LYS A 480 -16.23 25.22 -18.58
N SER A 481 -16.10 23.90 -18.66
CA SER A 481 -15.59 23.07 -17.55
C SER A 481 -14.16 23.44 -17.16
N ILE A 482 -13.31 23.76 -18.14
CA ILE A 482 -11.94 24.21 -17.90
C ILE A 482 -11.94 25.56 -17.15
N LYS A 483 -12.78 26.52 -17.54
CA LYS A 483 -12.87 27.81 -16.85
C LYS A 483 -13.38 27.69 -15.42
N GLU A 484 -14.35 26.80 -15.16
CA GLU A 484 -14.78 26.47 -13.79
C GLU A 484 -13.61 25.91 -12.94
N ILE A 485 -12.79 25.01 -13.51
CA ILE A 485 -11.62 24.46 -12.81
C ILE A 485 -10.58 25.55 -12.50
N GLU A 486 -10.36 26.49 -13.40
CA GLU A 486 -9.45 27.62 -13.18
C GLU A 486 -9.93 28.52 -12.03
N GLU A 487 -11.23 28.86 -11.99
CA GLU A 487 -11.84 29.64 -10.91
C GLU A 487 -11.70 28.94 -9.56
N ASP A 488 -11.98 27.64 -9.51
CA ASP A 488 -11.88 26.84 -8.28
C ASP A 488 -10.44 26.75 -7.75
N LEU A 489 -9.44 26.87 -8.63
CA LEU A 489 -8.02 26.95 -8.27
C LEU A 489 -7.55 28.39 -7.97
N GLY A 490 -8.47 29.35 -7.95
CA GLY A 490 -8.23 30.73 -7.53
C GLY A 490 -7.83 31.68 -8.66
N ARG A 491 -8.11 31.35 -9.93
CA ARG A 491 -7.91 32.29 -11.04
C ARG A 491 -9.02 33.33 -11.05
N ASP A 492 -8.65 34.60 -11.08
CA ASP A 492 -9.57 35.70 -11.35
C ASP A 492 -9.80 35.85 -12.86
N LEU A 493 -10.96 35.40 -13.35
CA LEU A 493 -11.35 35.52 -14.76
C LEU A 493 -11.69 36.97 -15.16
N GLY A 494 -11.96 37.86 -14.21
CA GLY A 494 -12.18 39.29 -14.45
C GLY A 494 -10.91 40.14 -14.42
N GLY A 495 -9.78 39.53 -14.05
CA GLY A 495 -8.48 40.19 -13.92
C GLY A 495 -7.75 40.44 -15.25
N PRO A 496 -6.50 40.94 -15.21
CA PRO A 496 -5.71 41.22 -16.40
C PRO A 496 -5.47 39.95 -17.24
N VAL A 497 -5.87 39.97 -18.52
CA VAL A 497 -5.82 38.82 -19.48
C VAL A 497 -4.46 38.09 -19.50
N LYS A 498 -3.36 38.82 -19.30
CA LYS A 498 -1.98 38.29 -19.36
C LYS A 498 -1.21 38.40 -18.02
N GLY A 499 -1.93 38.53 -16.92
CA GLY A 499 -1.36 38.64 -15.57
C GLY A 499 -0.98 37.31 -14.93
N PRO A 500 -0.38 37.35 -13.73
CA PRO A 500 -0.01 36.18 -12.95
C PRO A 500 -1.23 35.34 -12.57
N ARG A 501 -1.11 34.02 -12.61
CA ARG A 501 -2.22 33.08 -12.37
C ARG A 501 -1.77 31.76 -11.74
N PRO A 502 -2.61 31.16 -10.87
CA PRO A 502 -2.32 29.87 -10.27
C PRO A 502 -2.36 28.75 -11.31
N ILE A 503 -3.22 28.84 -12.31
CA ILE A 503 -3.32 27.91 -13.44
C ILE A 503 -3.96 28.61 -14.65
N ASP A 504 -3.57 28.17 -15.85
CA ASP A 504 -4.11 28.54 -17.15
C ASP A 504 -4.27 27.25 -17.96
N LEU A 505 -5.43 27.02 -18.56
CA LEU A 505 -5.73 25.85 -19.37
C LEU A 505 -6.34 26.32 -20.70
N ASP A 506 -5.68 26.01 -21.80
CA ASP A 506 -6.14 26.38 -23.15
C ASP A 506 -6.29 25.13 -24.04
N ILE A 507 -7.39 25.06 -24.79
CA ILE A 507 -7.64 24.01 -25.78
C ILE A 507 -6.79 24.30 -27.02
N LEU A 508 -5.77 23.47 -27.29
CA LEU A 508 -4.90 23.64 -28.46
C LEU A 508 -5.50 23.02 -29.72
N VAL A 509 -5.97 21.78 -29.63
CA VAL A 509 -6.49 20.98 -30.75
C VAL A 509 -7.60 20.06 -30.22
N PHE A 510 -8.69 19.90 -30.98
CA PHE A 510 -9.83 19.06 -30.61
C PHE A 510 -10.18 18.12 -31.77
N GLY A 511 -9.70 16.87 -31.72
CA GLY A 511 -9.82 15.95 -32.85
C GLY A 511 -9.29 16.56 -34.16
N ASP A 512 -10.08 16.44 -35.22
CA ASP A 512 -9.90 17.08 -36.52
C ASP A 512 -10.73 18.36 -36.69
N GLN A 513 -11.40 18.82 -35.63
CA GLN A 513 -12.35 19.92 -35.70
C GLN A 513 -11.68 21.27 -35.86
N LYS A 514 -12.37 22.16 -36.58
CA LYS A 514 -12.05 23.58 -36.69
C LYS A 514 -13.19 24.40 -36.12
N VAL A 515 -12.90 25.20 -35.11
CA VAL A 515 -13.87 26.10 -34.46
C VAL A 515 -13.33 27.51 -34.57
N ASN A 516 -14.16 28.44 -35.01
CA ASN A 516 -13.80 29.85 -35.14
C ASN A 516 -15.05 30.69 -34.84
N ASP A 517 -15.17 31.11 -33.59
CA ASP A 517 -16.18 32.05 -33.12
C ASP A 517 -15.57 33.07 -32.15
N ASP A 518 -16.39 34.01 -31.68
CA ASP A 518 -15.97 35.12 -30.81
C ASP A 518 -15.43 34.66 -29.43
N VAL A 519 -15.68 33.41 -29.05
CA VAL A 519 -15.37 32.85 -27.72
C VAL A 519 -14.24 31.80 -27.80
N LEU A 520 -14.20 30.98 -28.85
CA LEU A 520 -13.31 29.83 -28.97
C LEU A 520 -12.74 29.69 -30.39
N ASN A 521 -11.42 29.50 -30.46
CA ASN A 521 -10.68 29.24 -31.69
C ASN A 521 -9.90 27.93 -31.57
N ILE A 522 -10.16 26.98 -32.47
CA ILE A 522 -9.49 25.67 -32.56
C ILE A 522 -9.07 25.43 -34.02
N PRO A 523 -7.79 25.12 -34.29
CA PRO A 523 -6.66 25.11 -33.35
C PRO A 523 -6.41 26.47 -32.70
N HIS A 524 -5.81 26.47 -31.52
CA HIS A 524 -5.52 27.70 -30.79
C HIS A 524 -4.62 28.63 -31.60
N ILE A 525 -5.03 29.89 -31.77
CA ILE A 525 -4.38 30.89 -32.64
C ILE A 525 -2.87 31.06 -32.38
N GLY A 526 -2.45 30.90 -31.12
CA GLY A 526 -1.07 31.09 -30.70
C GLY A 526 -0.17 29.85 -30.79
N ILE A 527 -0.67 28.70 -31.29
CA ILE A 527 0.12 27.46 -31.28
C ILE A 527 1.41 27.59 -32.11
N SER A 528 1.35 28.21 -33.30
CA SER A 528 2.51 28.29 -34.21
C SER A 528 3.59 29.29 -33.79
N GLU A 529 3.26 30.22 -32.90
CA GLU A 529 4.14 31.35 -32.54
C GLU A 529 4.78 31.21 -31.16
N ARG A 530 4.31 30.23 -30.35
CA ARG A 530 4.70 30.09 -28.95
C ARG A 530 5.57 28.85 -28.77
N SER A 531 6.87 29.08 -28.64
CA SER A 531 7.86 28.04 -28.36
C SER A 531 7.54 27.25 -27.07
N PHE A 532 7.00 27.92 -26.05
CA PHE A 532 6.56 27.31 -24.77
C PHE A 532 5.30 26.45 -24.88
N VAL A 533 4.60 26.51 -26.02
CA VAL A 533 3.50 25.60 -26.38
C VAL A 533 4.02 24.50 -27.30
N LEU A 534 4.77 24.84 -28.35
CA LEU A 534 5.24 23.86 -29.34
C LEU A 534 6.20 22.83 -28.77
N LYS A 535 7.14 23.24 -27.89
CA LYS A 535 8.12 22.32 -27.32
C LYS A 535 7.45 21.19 -26.51
N PRO A 536 6.55 21.47 -25.55
CA PRO A 536 5.77 20.42 -24.90
C PRO A 536 4.80 19.71 -25.86
N PHE A 537 4.23 20.42 -26.85
CA PHE A 537 3.36 19.79 -27.84
C PHE A 537 4.07 18.67 -28.60
N CYS A 538 5.31 18.87 -29.01
CA CYS A 538 6.13 17.86 -29.69
C CYS A 538 6.49 16.66 -28.81
N ASP A 539 6.44 16.77 -27.47
CA ASP A 539 6.65 15.60 -26.59
C ASP A 539 5.50 14.60 -26.63
N VAL A 540 4.29 15.05 -26.99
CA VAL A 540 3.07 14.24 -26.98
C VAL A 540 2.55 13.97 -28.39
N LEU A 541 2.84 14.87 -29.32
CA LEU A 541 2.36 14.84 -30.69
C LEU A 541 3.39 15.46 -31.66
N PRO A 542 4.56 14.81 -31.83
CA PRO A 542 5.55 15.23 -32.83
C PRO A 542 4.97 15.08 -34.25
N ASP A 543 5.48 15.90 -35.16
CA ASP A 543 5.17 15.91 -36.60
C ASP A 543 3.68 16.06 -36.98
N PHE A 544 2.80 16.41 -36.04
CA PHE A 544 1.39 16.64 -36.31
C PHE A 544 1.17 17.99 -36.99
N ILE A 545 0.27 18.01 -37.98
CA ILE A 545 -0.15 19.23 -38.68
C ILE A 545 -1.49 19.67 -38.10
N PRO A 546 -1.56 20.76 -37.30
CA PRO A 546 -2.83 21.27 -36.81
C PRO A 546 -3.78 21.62 -37.96
N PRO A 547 -5.10 21.35 -37.83
CA PRO A 547 -6.07 21.67 -38.87
C PRO A 547 -5.96 23.11 -39.39
N GLY A 548 -5.61 23.26 -40.66
CA GLY A 548 -5.44 24.57 -41.32
C GLY A 548 -4.04 25.18 -41.23
N HIS A 549 -3.05 24.48 -40.68
CA HIS A 549 -1.65 24.88 -40.71
C HIS A 549 -0.90 24.18 -41.86
N LEU A 550 0.24 24.75 -42.26
CA LEU A 550 1.07 24.24 -43.36
C LEU A 550 2.31 23.49 -42.88
N LEU A 551 2.69 23.65 -41.62
CA LEU A 551 3.88 23.06 -41.03
C LEU A 551 3.49 22.01 -40.00
N THR A 552 4.33 21.00 -39.86
CA THR A 552 4.25 20.10 -38.72
C THR A 552 4.64 20.84 -37.42
N SER A 553 4.21 20.31 -36.27
CA SER A 553 4.61 20.83 -34.95
C SER A 553 6.13 20.89 -34.80
N THR A 554 6.85 19.87 -35.29
CA THR A 554 8.32 19.81 -35.30
C THR A 554 8.94 20.88 -36.20
N GLU A 555 8.45 21.05 -37.43
CA GLU A 555 8.94 22.07 -38.36
C GLU A 555 8.68 23.48 -37.83
N ALA A 556 7.51 23.73 -37.22
CA ALA A 556 7.18 25.00 -36.59
C ALA A 556 8.12 25.30 -35.42
N LEU A 557 8.40 24.31 -34.57
CA LEU A 557 9.34 24.45 -33.45
C LEU A 557 10.76 24.76 -33.95
N GLN A 558 11.24 24.06 -34.97
CA GLN A 558 12.56 24.29 -35.58
C GLN A 558 12.68 25.71 -36.15
N ARG A 559 11.60 26.27 -36.72
CA ARG A 559 11.60 27.66 -37.23
C ARG A 559 11.69 28.72 -36.15
N LEU A 560 11.10 28.49 -34.97
CA LEU A 560 11.19 29.44 -33.87
C LEU A 560 12.59 29.49 -33.26
N ASN A 561 13.33 28.38 -33.30
CA ASN A 561 14.72 28.27 -32.83
C ASN A 561 14.97 28.92 -31.46
N ASP A 562 14.13 28.58 -30.48
CA ASP A 562 14.16 29.15 -29.13
C ASP A 562 14.76 28.18 -28.11
N ASP A 563 16.02 28.45 -27.75
CA ASP A 563 16.77 27.69 -26.75
C ASP A 563 16.56 28.19 -25.32
N SER A 564 15.78 29.26 -25.12
CA SER A 564 15.53 29.81 -23.78
C SER A 564 14.65 28.93 -22.90
N ILE A 565 13.95 27.96 -23.50
CA ILE A 565 13.02 27.07 -22.83
C ILE A 565 13.73 25.81 -22.33
N LYS A 566 13.68 25.63 -21.01
CA LYS A 566 14.38 24.56 -20.32
C LYS A 566 13.39 23.52 -19.79
N MET A 567 13.67 22.25 -20.09
CA MET A 567 12.99 21.12 -19.46
C MET A 567 13.29 21.15 -17.95
N ALA A 568 12.25 20.99 -17.14
CA ALA A 568 12.29 21.04 -15.69
C ALA A 568 11.83 19.70 -15.10
N LEU A 569 12.68 19.11 -14.25
CA LEU A 569 12.33 18.00 -13.37
C LEU A 569 12.02 18.57 -11.99
N ALA A 570 10.85 18.24 -11.46
CA ALA A 570 10.42 18.70 -10.15
C ALA A 570 10.74 17.67 -9.07
N VAL A 571 11.72 18.00 -8.24
CA VAL A 571 12.35 17.12 -7.23
C VAL A 571 12.17 17.76 -5.86
N GLY A 572 11.34 17.18 -5.00
CA GLY A 572 10.95 17.83 -3.75
C GLY A 572 10.32 19.21 -4.00
N GLN A 573 10.91 20.26 -3.41
CA GLN A 573 10.51 21.66 -3.64
C GLN A 573 11.29 22.36 -4.77
N LYS A 574 12.23 21.66 -5.41
CA LYS A 574 13.13 22.22 -6.42
C LYS A 574 12.65 21.92 -7.83
N LEU A 575 12.94 22.85 -8.74
CA LEU A 575 12.87 22.63 -10.18
C LEU A 575 14.32 22.61 -10.69
N ILE A 576 14.76 21.48 -11.24
CA ILE A 576 16.09 21.34 -11.82
C ILE A 576 15.99 21.14 -13.33
N SER A 577 16.93 21.69 -14.09
CA SER A 577 17.05 21.35 -15.50
C SER A 577 18.04 20.21 -15.70
N LEU A 578 17.55 19.06 -16.13
CA LEU A 578 18.42 17.91 -16.43
C LEU A 578 19.39 18.19 -17.57
N ARG A 579 19.15 19.23 -18.39
CA ARG A 579 19.93 19.55 -19.58
C ARG A 579 20.98 20.65 -19.41
N ASP A 580 21.05 21.30 -18.26
CA ASP A 580 22.01 22.39 -18.01
C ASP A 580 23.44 21.91 -17.71
N LYS A 581 23.60 20.70 -17.17
CA LYS A 581 24.91 20.08 -16.86
C LYS A 581 24.82 18.56 -16.93
N ARG A 582 25.95 17.86 -16.87
CA ARG A 582 25.97 16.39 -16.74
C ARG A 582 25.87 16.01 -15.27
N TRP A 583 24.89 15.19 -14.93
CA TRP A 583 24.56 14.89 -13.54
C TRP A 583 25.19 13.59 -13.05
N VAL A 584 25.68 13.61 -11.80
CA VAL A 584 26.30 12.44 -11.16
C VAL A 584 25.45 11.93 -10.01
N MET A 585 25.04 10.66 -10.11
CA MET A 585 24.33 9.94 -9.06
C MET A 585 25.27 8.95 -8.36
N GLY A 586 25.56 9.20 -7.08
CA GLY A 586 26.41 8.37 -6.24
C GLY A 586 25.65 7.19 -5.62
N ILE A 587 26.21 5.98 -5.72
CA ILE A 587 25.59 4.75 -5.20
C ILE A 587 25.93 4.56 -3.72
N LEU A 588 24.93 4.70 -2.84
CA LEU A 588 25.08 4.44 -1.41
C LEU A 588 24.43 3.10 -1.03
N ASN A 589 25.25 2.05 -0.91
CA ASN A 589 24.78 0.75 -0.44
C ASN A 589 24.68 0.73 1.09
N CYS A 590 23.51 0.44 1.62
CA CYS A 590 23.22 0.28 3.05
C CYS A 590 23.08 -1.21 3.44
N THR A 591 23.75 -2.09 2.71
CA THR A 591 23.74 -3.55 2.93
C THR A 591 25.00 -4.01 3.70
N PRO A 592 24.88 -5.00 4.61
CA PRO A 592 26.03 -5.60 5.28
C PRO A 592 26.92 -6.42 4.33
N ASP A 593 26.39 -6.79 3.16
CA ASP A 593 27.09 -7.54 2.11
C ASP A 593 27.74 -6.64 1.06
N SER A 594 27.84 -5.33 1.31
CA SER A 594 28.43 -4.41 0.34
C SER A 594 29.91 -4.75 0.15
N PHE A 595 30.17 -5.40 -0.97
CA PHE A 595 31.48 -5.75 -1.51
C PHE A 595 32.21 -4.46 -1.92
N SER A 596 32.47 -3.60 -0.96
CA SER A 596 33.67 -2.81 -0.94
C SER A 596 34.11 -2.45 0.48
N ASP A 597 33.26 -2.00 1.40
CA ASP A 597 33.77 -1.21 2.55
C ASP A 597 33.30 -1.60 3.96
N GLY A 598 32.79 -2.82 4.17
CA GLY A 598 32.66 -3.36 5.52
C GLY A 598 31.73 -4.55 5.57
N GLY A 599 32.23 -5.70 6.03
CA GLY A 599 31.44 -6.93 6.13
C GLY A 599 30.32 -6.86 7.18
N LEU A 600 30.09 -7.98 7.90
CA LEU A 600 29.01 -8.21 8.88
C LEU A 600 28.77 -7.13 9.99
N ASN A 601 29.60 -6.08 10.07
CA ASN A 601 29.53 -4.98 11.03
C ASN A 601 29.19 -3.61 10.40
N TYR A 602 28.75 -3.54 9.15
CA TYR A 602 28.43 -2.26 8.49
C TYR A 602 27.28 -1.54 9.20
N THR A 603 27.54 -0.34 9.72
CA THR A 603 26.59 0.43 10.53
C THR A 603 25.97 1.59 9.75
N LEU A 604 24.87 2.13 10.28
CA LEU A 604 24.29 3.38 9.79
C LEU A 604 25.30 4.53 9.74
N GLU A 605 26.23 4.59 10.71
CA GLU A 605 27.26 5.64 10.74
C GLU A 605 28.30 5.48 9.63
N ASP A 606 28.56 4.25 9.17
CA ASP A 606 29.44 4.01 8.03
C ASP A 606 28.78 4.44 6.72
N SER A 607 27.49 4.10 6.52
CA SER A 607 26.69 4.63 5.41
C SER A 607 26.67 6.15 5.42
N TYR A 608 26.45 6.76 6.59
CA TYR A 608 26.40 8.20 6.73
C TYR A 608 27.73 8.87 6.38
N LYS A 609 28.87 8.35 6.88
CA LYS A 609 30.20 8.86 6.50
C LYS A 609 30.47 8.76 5.01
N ASN A 610 30.08 7.65 4.38
CA ASN A 610 30.24 7.47 2.94
C ASN A 610 29.38 8.47 2.15
N ALA A 611 28.15 8.71 2.58
CA ALA A 611 27.29 9.73 1.98
C ALA A 611 27.88 11.13 2.12
N VAL A 612 28.37 11.51 3.31
CA VAL A 612 29.05 12.80 3.53
C VAL A 612 30.25 12.97 2.61
N LYS A 613 31.08 11.92 2.48
CA LYS A 613 32.21 11.95 1.55
C LYS A 613 31.77 12.18 0.10
N MET A 614 30.70 11.53 -0.36
CA MET A 614 30.17 11.77 -1.71
C MET A 614 29.71 13.22 -1.90
N ILE A 615 29.11 13.82 -0.86
CA ILE A 615 28.70 15.23 -0.87
C ILE A 615 29.93 16.14 -0.96
N GLU A 616 30.98 15.87 -0.17
CA GLU A 616 32.25 16.60 -0.22
C GLU A 616 32.95 16.47 -1.59
N ASP A 617 32.84 15.30 -2.23
CA ASP A 617 33.35 15.04 -3.58
C ASP A 617 32.49 15.69 -4.69
N GLY A 618 31.32 16.26 -4.35
CA GLY A 618 30.47 17.04 -5.25
C GLY A 618 29.36 16.24 -5.95
N VAL A 619 28.86 15.16 -5.34
CA VAL A 619 27.73 14.39 -5.88
C VAL A 619 26.46 15.24 -6.03
N ASP A 620 25.66 14.97 -7.06
CA ASP A 620 24.38 15.66 -7.26
C ASP A 620 23.19 14.91 -6.66
N PHE A 621 23.17 13.59 -6.88
CA PHE A 621 22.14 12.69 -6.37
C PHE A 621 22.79 11.60 -5.51
N ILE A 622 22.18 11.25 -4.39
CA ILE A 622 22.57 10.06 -3.62
C ILE A 622 21.49 9.00 -3.80
N ASP A 623 21.87 7.85 -4.31
CA ASP A 623 20.96 6.72 -4.52
C ASP A 623 21.16 5.66 -3.43
N VAL A 624 20.20 5.58 -2.52
CA VAL A 624 20.27 4.78 -1.29
C VAL A 624 19.65 3.41 -1.53
N GLY A 625 20.45 2.35 -1.48
CA GLY A 625 19.99 0.96 -1.66
C GLY A 625 20.07 0.12 -0.39
N GLY A 626 18.94 -0.43 0.06
CA GLY A 626 18.84 -1.30 1.24
C GLY A 626 18.99 -2.80 0.93
N MET A 627 18.96 -3.15 -0.35
CA MET A 627 19.04 -4.51 -0.87
C MET A 627 20.03 -4.58 -2.05
N SER A 628 20.74 -5.71 -2.16
CA SER A 628 21.64 -5.94 -3.29
C SER A 628 20.88 -6.54 -4.48
N THR A 629 20.91 -5.85 -5.62
CA THR A 629 20.36 -6.31 -6.91
C THR A 629 21.38 -7.12 -7.74
N ARG A 630 22.52 -7.48 -7.15
CA ARG A 630 23.58 -8.25 -7.83
C ARG A 630 23.13 -9.68 -8.14
N PRO A 631 23.69 -10.30 -9.20
CA PRO A 631 23.38 -11.68 -9.53
C PRO A 631 23.57 -12.62 -8.32
N ASN A 632 22.55 -13.43 -8.03
CA ASN A 632 22.48 -14.39 -6.92
C ASN A 632 22.49 -13.81 -5.49
N ALA A 633 22.22 -12.51 -5.31
CA ALA A 633 22.07 -11.93 -3.97
C ALA A 633 20.80 -12.47 -3.26
N PRO A 634 20.87 -12.77 -1.95
CA PRO A 634 19.70 -13.23 -1.19
C PRO A 634 18.68 -12.11 -1.04
N ASP A 635 17.40 -12.50 -1.11
CA ASP A 635 16.29 -11.57 -0.90
C ASP A 635 16.11 -11.28 0.60
N VAL A 636 15.64 -10.07 0.92
CA VAL A 636 15.33 -9.62 2.28
C VAL A 636 13.88 -9.19 2.37
N GLU A 637 13.27 -9.37 3.54
CA GLU A 637 11.90 -8.91 3.79
C GLU A 637 11.81 -7.37 3.69
N PRO A 638 10.68 -6.80 3.21
CA PRO A 638 10.52 -5.35 3.04
C PRO A 638 10.84 -4.54 4.30
N GLU A 639 10.47 -5.03 5.49
CA GLU A 639 10.74 -4.35 6.76
C GLU A 639 12.24 -4.19 7.03
N VAL A 640 13.05 -5.17 6.63
CA VAL A 640 14.51 -5.12 6.80
C VAL A 640 15.13 -4.09 5.86
N GLU A 641 14.60 -3.98 4.63
CA GLU A 641 15.04 -2.96 3.69
C GLU A 641 14.67 -1.55 4.18
N ILE A 642 13.45 -1.37 4.70
CA ILE A 642 12.98 -0.13 5.33
C ILE A 642 13.91 0.27 6.48
N ASP A 643 14.22 -0.65 7.39
CA ASP A 643 15.10 -0.40 8.55
C ASP A 643 16.52 0.02 8.13
N ARG A 644 16.96 -0.35 6.92
CA ARG A 644 18.27 0.04 6.37
C ARG A 644 18.24 1.42 5.71
N VAL A 645 17.20 1.74 4.96
CA VAL A 645 17.17 2.96 4.12
C VAL A 645 16.51 4.16 4.80
N VAL A 646 15.43 3.97 5.55
CA VAL A 646 14.67 5.09 6.12
C VAL A 646 15.49 5.91 7.11
N PRO A 647 16.23 5.32 8.06
CA PRO A 647 17.02 6.10 9.02
C PRO A 647 18.12 6.95 8.37
N ILE A 648 18.80 6.44 7.33
CA ILE A 648 19.85 7.18 6.62
C ILE A 648 19.26 8.30 5.76
N ILE A 649 18.13 8.06 5.07
CA ILE A 649 17.42 9.08 4.28
C ILE A 649 16.97 10.22 5.20
N ALA A 650 16.35 9.91 6.34
CA ALA A 650 15.88 10.91 7.29
C ALA A 650 17.05 11.75 7.87
N LYS A 651 18.19 11.12 8.17
CA LYS A 651 19.39 11.81 8.64
C LYS A 651 19.97 12.73 7.57
N LEU A 652 20.11 12.25 6.32
CA LEU A 652 20.61 13.04 5.20
C LEU A 652 19.70 14.21 4.86
N ARG A 653 18.38 14.01 4.80
CA ARG A 653 17.43 15.11 4.52
C ARG A 653 17.51 16.21 5.58
N LYS A 654 17.70 15.84 6.85
CA LYS A 654 17.81 16.80 7.95
C LYS A 654 19.10 17.63 7.89
N GLU A 655 20.23 17.01 7.58
CA GLU A 655 21.55 17.66 7.64
C GLU A 655 21.97 18.29 6.30
N TYR A 656 21.48 17.75 5.19
CA TYR A 656 21.77 18.19 3.82
C TYR A 656 20.47 18.36 3.01
N PRO A 657 19.62 19.35 3.34
CA PRO A 657 18.33 19.55 2.68
C PRO A 657 18.45 19.83 1.18
N GLU A 658 19.62 20.26 0.73
CA GLU A 658 19.89 20.59 -0.65
C GLU A 658 20.19 19.36 -1.55
N VAL A 659 20.64 18.26 -0.96
CA VAL A 659 21.00 17.05 -1.71
C VAL A 659 19.73 16.35 -2.19
N ILE A 660 19.76 15.87 -3.43
CA ILE A 660 18.67 15.08 -3.98
C ILE A 660 18.88 13.62 -3.59
N ILE A 661 17.86 13.01 -3.01
CA ILE A 661 17.93 11.64 -2.49
C ILE A 661 17.04 10.74 -3.35
N SER A 662 17.65 9.73 -3.96
CA SER A 662 16.95 8.62 -4.63
C SER A 662 16.97 7.39 -3.73
N VAL A 663 15.93 6.55 -3.82
CA VAL A 663 15.90 5.22 -3.19
C VAL A 663 15.93 4.14 -4.26
N ASP A 664 16.91 3.24 -4.19
CA ASP A 664 17.04 2.06 -5.07
C ASP A 664 16.21 0.92 -4.46
N THR A 665 14.96 0.78 -4.93
CA THR A 665 14.05 -0.27 -4.48
C THR A 665 13.03 -0.62 -5.55
N PHE A 666 12.68 -1.89 -5.61
CA PHE A 666 11.63 -2.43 -6.48
C PHE A 666 10.35 -2.80 -5.70
N ARG A 667 10.25 -2.40 -4.42
CA ARG A 667 9.11 -2.69 -3.53
C ARG A 667 8.32 -1.43 -3.22
N ALA A 668 7.01 -1.45 -3.47
CA ALA A 668 6.13 -0.30 -3.28
C ALA A 668 6.11 0.21 -1.83
N ALA A 669 6.09 -0.71 -0.86
CA ALA A 669 6.10 -0.38 0.56
C ALA A 669 7.38 0.36 0.99
N VAL A 670 8.55 -0.04 0.46
CA VAL A 670 9.84 0.60 0.74
C VAL A 670 9.89 1.98 0.07
N ALA A 671 9.47 2.07 -1.19
CA ALA A 671 9.41 3.32 -1.94
C ALA A 671 8.57 4.37 -1.20
N LYS A 672 7.38 3.98 -0.74
CA LYS A 672 6.50 4.84 0.07
C LYS A 672 7.17 5.32 1.36
N ALA A 673 7.71 4.39 2.15
CA ALA A 673 8.36 4.74 3.42
C ALA A 673 9.59 5.65 3.23
N ALA A 674 10.36 5.44 2.16
CA ALA A 674 11.51 6.25 1.82
C ALA A 674 11.13 7.68 1.41
N VAL A 675 10.08 7.85 0.58
CA VAL A 675 9.58 9.19 0.21
C VAL A 675 9.00 9.91 1.43
N GLU A 676 8.26 9.23 2.29
CA GLU A 676 7.78 9.78 3.58
C GLU A 676 8.94 10.22 4.49
N ALA A 677 10.09 9.54 4.42
CA ALA A 677 11.32 9.90 5.15
C ALA A 677 12.10 11.05 4.50
N GLY A 678 11.76 11.47 3.28
CA GLY A 678 12.37 12.59 2.57
C GLY A 678 13.20 12.23 1.34
N ALA A 679 13.05 11.02 0.78
CA ALA A 679 13.54 10.73 -0.58
C ALA A 679 12.73 11.50 -1.63
N ASP A 680 13.40 11.96 -2.69
CA ASP A 680 12.79 12.72 -3.77
C ASP A 680 12.51 11.90 -5.02
N ILE A 681 13.21 10.78 -5.23
CA ILE A 681 13.16 9.97 -6.45
C ILE A 681 13.06 8.49 -6.06
N ILE A 682 12.27 7.73 -6.81
CA ILE A 682 12.22 6.27 -6.72
C ILE A 682 13.00 5.69 -7.89
N ASN A 683 14.03 4.90 -7.63
CA ASN A 683 14.81 4.19 -8.62
C ASN A 683 14.45 2.70 -8.59
N ASP A 684 13.73 2.23 -9.61
CA ASP A 684 13.23 0.86 -9.67
C ASP A 684 13.86 0.10 -10.84
N VAL A 685 14.81 -0.77 -10.49
CA VAL A 685 15.50 -1.66 -11.42
C VAL A 685 14.54 -2.60 -12.18
N SER A 686 13.37 -2.90 -11.61
CA SER A 686 12.39 -3.78 -12.26
C SER A 686 11.55 -3.08 -13.31
N GLY A 687 11.47 -1.74 -13.26
CA GLY A 687 10.54 -0.95 -14.06
C GLY A 687 9.08 -1.36 -13.79
N GLY A 688 8.73 -1.57 -12.52
CA GLY A 688 7.39 -1.89 -12.03
C GLY A 688 7.01 -3.36 -12.10
N LEU A 689 7.88 -4.24 -12.59
CA LEU A 689 7.56 -5.66 -12.79
C LEU A 689 7.72 -6.52 -11.53
N ALA A 690 8.48 -6.07 -10.53
CA ALA A 690 8.70 -6.86 -9.32
C ALA A 690 7.58 -6.71 -8.28
N ASP A 691 6.83 -5.61 -8.31
CA ASP A 691 5.74 -5.30 -7.39
C ASP A 691 4.60 -4.62 -8.13
N GLU A 692 3.44 -5.29 -8.20
CA GLU A 692 2.25 -4.83 -8.93
C GLU A 692 1.70 -3.48 -8.41
N ASP A 693 1.98 -3.14 -7.14
CA ASP A 693 1.54 -1.88 -6.53
C ASP A 693 2.50 -0.72 -6.79
N MET A 694 3.66 -0.94 -7.43
CA MET A 694 4.70 0.07 -7.60
C MET A 694 4.21 1.28 -8.39
N PHE A 695 3.66 1.08 -9.59
CA PHE A 695 3.24 2.21 -10.43
C PHE A 695 2.13 3.04 -9.80
N LYS A 696 1.16 2.38 -9.17
CA LYS A 696 0.10 3.05 -8.41
C LYS A 696 0.67 3.88 -7.27
N THR A 697 1.60 3.31 -6.52
CA THR A 697 2.27 4.00 -5.40
C THR A 697 3.04 5.24 -5.88
N VAL A 698 3.80 5.12 -6.98
CA VAL A 698 4.52 6.23 -7.59
C VAL A 698 3.57 7.33 -8.07
N ALA A 699 2.46 6.95 -8.71
CA ALA A 699 1.44 7.90 -9.17
C ALA A 699 0.81 8.68 -8.00
N GLU A 700 0.50 8.00 -6.89
CA GLU A 700 0.00 8.62 -5.66
C GLU A 700 1.02 9.57 -5.00
N LEU A 701 2.30 9.18 -4.97
CA LEU A 701 3.37 9.99 -4.39
C LEU A 701 3.74 11.20 -5.26
N GLY A 702 3.57 11.10 -6.59
CA GLY A 702 3.81 12.21 -7.52
C GLY A 702 5.28 12.64 -7.64
N VAL A 703 6.22 11.77 -7.23
CA VAL A 703 7.67 11.96 -7.31
C VAL A 703 8.25 11.42 -8.62
N PRO A 704 9.43 11.88 -9.06
CA PRO A 704 10.16 11.26 -10.14
C PRO A 704 10.44 9.76 -9.92
N TYR A 705 10.44 9.01 -11.01
CA TYR A 705 10.58 7.56 -11.07
C TYR A 705 11.54 7.17 -12.18
N ILE A 706 12.56 6.39 -11.83
CA ILE A 706 13.53 5.83 -12.77
C ILE A 706 13.01 4.45 -13.18
N LEU A 707 12.58 4.37 -14.43
CA LEU A 707 12.06 3.18 -15.07
C LEU A 707 13.21 2.48 -15.79
N MET A 708 13.77 1.46 -15.15
CA MET A 708 14.87 0.68 -15.72
C MET A 708 14.37 -0.54 -16.51
N HIS A 709 15.13 -0.94 -17.52
CA HIS A 709 14.98 -2.24 -18.17
C HIS A 709 15.70 -3.37 -17.41
N MET A 710 14.99 -4.45 -17.14
CA MET A 710 15.55 -5.75 -16.75
C MET A 710 14.62 -6.90 -17.14
N ARG A 711 15.13 -8.13 -17.26
CA ARG A 711 14.34 -9.35 -17.41
C ARG A 711 14.64 -10.34 -16.28
N GLY A 712 13.60 -11.03 -15.79
CA GLY A 712 13.72 -12.01 -14.71
C GLY A 712 14.02 -11.36 -13.36
N ASP A 713 14.84 -12.03 -12.55
CA ASP A 713 15.27 -11.59 -11.22
C ASP A 713 16.80 -11.74 -11.05
N SER A 714 17.32 -11.46 -9.85
CA SER A 714 18.76 -11.59 -9.57
C SER A 714 19.34 -12.99 -9.83
N ARG A 715 18.51 -14.04 -9.86
CA ARG A 715 18.94 -15.43 -10.06
C ARG A 715 18.85 -15.86 -11.52
N THR A 716 17.95 -15.26 -12.30
CA THR A 716 17.58 -15.69 -13.66
C THR A 716 18.01 -14.72 -14.75
N MET A 717 18.29 -13.44 -14.42
CA MET A 717 18.62 -12.41 -15.42
C MET A 717 19.82 -12.79 -16.30
N THR A 718 20.80 -13.53 -15.77
CA THR A 718 22.00 -13.91 -16.53
C THR A 718 21.74 -14.93 -17.63
N SER A 719 20.62 -15.65 -17.59
CA SER A 719 20.21 -16.57 -18.67
C SER A 719 19.25 -15.94 -19.69
N LEU A 720 18.72 -14.75 -19.41
CA LEU A 720 17.69 -14.09 -20.24
C LEU A 720 18.28 -13.02 -21.18
N THR A 721 19.48 -13.27 -21.70
CA THR A 721 20.25 -12.31 -22.51
C THR A 721 19.90 -12.31 -23.99
N HIS A 722 19.04 -13.21 -24.46
CA HIS A 722 18.67 -13.33 -25.87
C HIS A 722 17.48 -12.41 -26.23
N TYR A 723 17.64 -11.58 -27.27
CA TYR A 723 16.61 -10.70 -27.81
C TYR A 723 16.39 -11.03 -29.29
N SER A 724 15.16 -11.35 -29.68
CA SER A 724 14.81 -11.81 -31.03
C SER A 724 15.09 -10.78 -32.13
N GLU A 725 14.92 -9.49 -31.81
CA GLU A 725 15.08 -8.37 -32.74
C GLU A 725 16.46 -7.68 -32.60
N GLY A 726 17.38 -8.29 -31.84
CA GLY A 726 18.61 -7.65 -31.39
C GLY A 726 18.40 -6.89 -30.06
N VAL A 727 19.50 -6.68 -29.33
CA VAL A 727 19.44 -6.14 -27.96
C VAL A 727 18.91 -4.70 -27.92
N VAL A 728 19.27 -3.86 -28.90
CA VAL A 728 18.88 -2.44 -28.90
C VAL A 728 17.38 -2.30 -29.11
N GLU A 729 16.85 -2.84 -30.21
CA GLU A 729 15.41 -2.81 -30.52
C GLU A 729 14.58 -3.59 -29.49
N GLY A 730 15.05 -4.75 -29.04
CA GLY A 730 14.34 -5.54 -28.04
C GLY A 730 14.22 -4.85 -26.67
N VAL A 731 15.28 -4.19 -26.20
CA VAL A 731 15.22 -3.40 -24.95
C VAL A 731 14.32 -2.18 -25.14
N LYS A 732 14.42 -1.50 -26.28
CA LYS A 732 13.58 -0.34 -26.60
C LYS A 732 12.10 -0.70 -26.57
N HIS A 733 11.70 -1.75 -27.30
CA HIS A 733 10.32 -2.24 -27.31
C HIS A 733 9.80 -2.52 -25.89
N GLU A 734 10.52 -3.31 -25.09
CA GLU A 734 10.09 -3.63 -23.72
C GLU A 734 10.05 -2.42 -22.79
N MET A 735 10.88 -1.39 -23.02
CA MET A 735 10.79 -0.12 -22.28
C MET A 735 9.56 0.70 -22.69
N GLN A 736 9.17 0.67 -23.97
CA GLN A 736 7.96 1.34 -24.44
C GLN A 736 6.69 0.70 -23.85
N GLU A 737 6.67 -0.62 -23.69
CA GLU A 737 5.61 -1.33 -22.98
C GLU A 737 5.50 -0.88 -21.51
N ARG A 738 6.63 -0.80 -20.80
CA ARG A 738 6.66 -0.33 -19.41
C ARG A 738 6.26 1.14 -19.29
N LEU A 739 6.71 1.99 -20.21
CA LEU A 739 6.31 3.40 -20.28
C LEU A 739 4.80 3.51 -20.44
N LYS A 740 4.20 2.69 -21.30
CA LYS A 740 2.73 2.61 -21.45
C LYS A 740 2.05 2.28 -20.13
N MET A 741 2.51 1.22 -19.44
CA MET A 741 1.95 0.81 -18.14
C MET A 741 2.07 1.90 -17.08
N ALA A 742 3.21 2.61 -17.03
CA ALA A 742 3.44 3.72 -16.11
C ALA A 742 2.47 4.89 -16.35
N LEU A 743 2.31 5.31 -17.62
CA LEU A 743 1.39 6.38 -18.01
C LEU A 743 -0.07 6.00 -17.73
N GLU A 744 -0.47 4.76 -18.06
CA GLU A 744 -1.82 4.24 -17.80
C GLU A 744 -2.15 4.14 -16.31
N SER A 745 -1.13 3.95 -15.46
CA SER A 745 -1.27 3.95 -14.00
C SER A 745 -1.36 5.36 -13.40
N GLY A 746 -1.23 6.40 -14.21
CA GLY A 746 -1.34 7.81 -13.80
C GLY A 746 0.00 8.49 -13.51
N ILE A 747 1.14 7.83 -13.72
CA ILE A 747 2.45 8.49 -13.63
C ILE A 747 2.56 9.47 -14.80
N ARG A 748 2.83 10.75 -14.52
CA ARG A 748 2.95 11.77 -15.55
C ARG A 748 4.35 11.70 -16.19
N ARG A 749 4.46 11.91 -17.51
CA ARG A 749 5.73 11.82 -18.27
C ARG A 749 6.85 12.65 -17.65
N TRP A 750 6.54 13.85 -17.15
CA TRP A 750 7.53 14.72 -16.50
C TRP A 750 8.17 14.14 -15.23
N ASN A 751 7.63 13.05 -14.69
CA ASN A 751 8.22 12.32 -13.57
C ASN A 751 9.05 11.11 -14.03
N ILE A 752 9.09 10.74 -15.31
CA ILE A 752 9.74 9.50 -15.75
C ILE A 752 11.15 9.80 -16.26
N ILE A 753 12.12 9.04 -15.75
CA ILE A 753 13.49 8.92 -16.24
C ILE A 753 13.67 7.48 -16.68
N ILE A 754 14.35 7.24 -17.80
CA ILE A 754 14.55 5.88 -18.33
C ILE A 754 16.00 5.42 -18.17
N ASP A 755 16.20 4.12 -17.96
CA ASP A 755 17.52 3.47 -17.94
C ASP A 755 17.48 2.13 -18.71
N PRO A 756 18.28 1.94 -19.78
CA PRO A 756 18.33 0.69 -20.56
C PRO A 756 18.93 -0.51 -19.79
N GLY A 757 19.42 -0.31 -18.57
CA GLY A 757 19.75 -1.39 -17.63
C GLY A 757 21.02 -2.15 -17.99
N LEU A 758 22.15 -1.43 -18.11
CA LEU A 758 23.44 -2.07 -18.38
C LEU A 758 23.78 -3.12 -17.29
N GLY A 759 24.13 -4.32 -17.75
CA GLY A 759 24.45 -5.49 -16.94
C GLY A 759 23.24 -6.27 -16.42
N PHE A 760 22.01 -5.91 -16.79
CA PHE A 760 20.79 -6.62 -16.40
C PHE A 760 20.17 -7.35 -17.58
N ALA A 761 20.35 -8.67 -17.65
CA ALA A 761 19.89 -9.50 -18.79
C ALA A 761 20.47 -9.05 -20.14
N LYS A 762 21.76 -8.65 -20.15
CA LYS A 762 22.57 -8.47 -21.36
C LYS A 762 23.93 -9.14 -21.16
N ASP A 763 24.45 -9.77 -22.21
CA ASP A 763 25.82 -10.28 -22.27
C ASP A 763 26.82 -9.16 -22.58
N VAL A 764 28.11 -9.49 -22.71
CA VAL A 764 29.17 -8.49 -22.91
C VAL A 764 28.93 -7.67 -24.17
N ASP A 765 28.65 -8.34 -25.30
CA ASP A 765 28.40 -7.67 -26.58
C ASP A 765 27.12 -6.84 -26.53
N GLY A 766 26.05 -7.35 -25.91
CA GLY A 766 24.81 -6.62 -25.77
C GLY A 766 24.94 -5.34 -24.93
N ASN A 767 25.79 -5.34 -23.89
CA ASN A 767 26.10 -4.12 -23.13
C ASN A 767 26.86 -3.10 -23.98
N LEU A 768 27.80 -3.54 -24.81
CA LEU A 768 28.54 -2.67 -25.71
C LEU A 768 27.65 -2.11 -26.83
N ASP A 769 26.74 -2.92 -27.36
CA ASP A 769 25.80 -2.49 -28.40
C ASP A 769 24.82 -1.42 -27.90
N ILE A 770 24.32 -1.56 -26.66
CA ILE A 770 23.54 -0.49 -26.02
C ILE A 770 24.39 0.78 -25.87
N LEU A 771 25.62 0.68 -25.35
CA LEU A 771 26.50 1.84 -25.17
C LEU A 771 26.82 2.56 -26.48
N ARG A 772 26.98 1.83 -27.60
CA ARG A 772 27.23 2.41 -28.93
C ARG A 772 26.00 3.10 -29.52
N ASN A 773 24.80 2.68 -29.13
CA ASN A 773 23.52 3.13 -29.71
C ASN A 773 22.61 3.76 -28.64
N LEU A 774 23.18 4.50 -27.68
CA LEU A 774 22.40 5.17 -26.62
C LEU A 774 21.44 6.23 -27.17
N ASP A 775 21.76 6.78 -28.34
CA ASP A 775 20.92 7.71 -29.10
C ASP A 775 19.57 7.11 -29.52
N ALA A 776 19.40 5.78 -29.47
CA ALA A 776 18.13 5.11 -29.73
C ALA A 776 17.17 5.10 -28.51
N PHE A 777 17.66 5.35 -27.30
CA PHE A 777 16.86 5.22 -26.07
C PHE A 777 16.37 6.55 -25.52
N GLY A 778 17.13 7.65 -25.60
CA GLY A 778 16.74 8.90 -24.95
C GLY A 778 17.90 9.88 -24.80
N GLY A 779 17.69 10.89 -23.97
CA GLY A 779 18.69 11.87 -23.61
C GLY A 779 18.87 12.98 -24.64
N ARG A 780 20.10 13.49 -24.75
CA ARG A 780 20.42 14.72 -25.49
C ARG A 780 20.77 14.52 -26.96
N SER A 781 21.16 13.30 -27.33
CA SER A 781 21.66 12.99 -28.67
C SER A 781 20.72 12.07 -29.43
N THR A 782 19.41 12.11 -29.11
CA THR A 782 18.45 11.15 -29.65
C THR A 782 18.29 11.25 -31.16
N LYS A 783 18.39 10.13 -31.86
CA LYS A 783 17.87 10.03 -33.22
C LYS A 783 16.36 10.05 -33.14
N GLN A 784 15.73 11.02 -33.81
CA GLN A 784 14.30 10.91 -34.09
C GLN A 784 14.11 9.73 -35.04
N ASP A 785 13.27 8.78 -34.66
CA ASP A 785 12.79 7.80 -35.62
C ASP A 785 11.88 8.54 -36.61
N ASN A 786 12.15 8.42 -37.91
CA ASN A 786 11.36 9.03 -38.98
C ASN A 786 9.94 8.42 -39.13
N LYS A 787 9.38 7.85 -38.06
CA LYS A 787 8.13 7.07 -38.06
C LYS A 787 7.12 7.55 -37.02
N SER A 788 7.19 8.80 -36.59
CA SER A 788 6.05 9.38 -35.88
C SER A 788 4.92 9.57 -36.89
N ASN A 789 3.76 8.93 -36.67
CA ASN A 789 2.66 8.98 -37.63
C ASN A 789 1.91 10.33 -37.62
N GLY A 790 2.34 11.32 -36.82
CA GLY A 790 1.79 12.68 -36.83
C GLY A 790 0.27 12.77 -36.70
N PHE A 791 -0.41 11.73 -36.18
CA PHE A 791 -1.86 11.66 -36.04
C PHE A 791 -2.27 11.75 -34.57
N LEU A 792 -3.31 12.53 -34.30
CA LEU A 792 -3.90 12.61 -32.98
C LEU A 792 -4.73 11.34 -32.68
N THR A 793 -4.17 10.44 -31.87
CA THR A 793 -4.83 9.20 -31.43
C THR A 793 -5.27 9.29 -29.97
N GLN A 794 -6.11 8.34 -29.54
CA GLN A 794 -6.50 8.18 -28.15
C GLN A 794 -5.42 7.52 -27.28
N GLU A 795 -4.30 7.07 -27.86
CA GLU A 795 -3.23 6.36 -27.15
C GLU A 795 -2.07 7.31 -26.79
N ALA A 796 -1.33 7.01 -25.72
CA ALA A 796 -0.15 7.77 -25.35
C ALA A 796 0.96 7.66 -26.40
N HIS A 797 1.82 8.67 -26.50
CA HIS A 797 3.00 8.62 -27.35
C HIS A 797 4.12 7.83 -26.64
N LEU A 798 4.56 6.72 -27.22
CA LEU A 798 5.49 5.80 -26.55
C LEU A 798 6.92 5.88 -27.08
N GLU A 799 7.25 6.84 -27.95
CA GLU A 799 8.65 7.00 -28.35
C GLU A 799 9.50 7.42 -27.15
N LEU A 800 10.70 6.87 -27.08
CA LEU A 800 11.65 7.17 -26.01
C LEU A 800 12.54 8.39 -26.36
N ALA A 801 12.47 8.87 -27.60
CA ALA A 801 13.15 10.08 -28.02
C ALA A 801 12.82 11.23 -27.06
N ASN A 802 13.81 12.06 -26.75
CA ASN A 802 13.71 13.16 -25.79
C ASN A 802 13.46 12.77 -24.31
N MET A 803 13.25 11.49 -23.94
CA MET A 803 13.11 11.07 -22.54
C MET A 803 14.42 11.27 -21.76
N PRO A 804 14.38 11.76 -20.50
CA PRO A 804 15.57 11.84 -19.66
C PRO A 804 16.26 10.49 -19.47
N LEU A 805 17.56 10.44 -19.73
CA LEU A 805 18.31 9.17 -19.77
C LEU A 805 19.30 9.06 -18.61
N LEU A 806 19.17 8.01 -17.81
CA LEU A 806 20.13 7.58 -16.80
C LEU A 806 20.91 6.36 -17.29
N ILE A 807 22.22 6.30 -17.00
CA ILE A 807 23.05 5.13 -17.28
C ILE A 807 23.79 4.64 -16.03
N GLY A 808 23.51 3.41 -15.61
CA GLY A 808 24.19 2.71 -14.52
C GLY A 808 25.22 1.68 -14.98
N HIS A 809 26.43 2.10 -15.34
CA HIS A 809 27.51 1.23 -15.85
C HIS A 809 28.62 0.91 -14.84
N SER A 810 28.70 1.64 -13.73
CA SER A 810 29.86 1.62 -12.85
C SER A 810 30.19 0.25 -12.26
N ARG A 811 31.48 -0.13 -12.36
CA ARG A 811 32.06 -1.39 -11.84
C ARG A 811 31.40 -2.68 -12.35
N LYS A 812 30.59 -2.63 -13.41
CA LYS A 812 29.86 -3.80 -13.96
C LYS A 812 30.82 -4.88 -14.48
N LYS A 813 30.32 -6.13 -14.54
CA LYS A 813 31.14 -7.31 -14.89
C LYS A 813 31.75 -7.22 -16.29
N PHE A 814 31.00 -6.72 -17.28
CA PHE A 814 31.49 -6.63 -18.66
C PHE A 814 32.73 -5.75 -18.79
N ILE A 815 32.83 -4.66 -18.00
CA ILE A 815 34.02 -3.81 -17.94
C ILE A 815 35.22 -4.64 -17.46
N GLY A 816 35.07 -5.36 -16.35
CA GLY A 816 36.13 -6.21 -15.82
C GLY A 816 36.55 -7.34 -16.74
N THR A 817 35.62 -7.90 -17.52
CA THR A 817 35.90 -8.92 -18.53
C THR A 817 36.72 -8.37 -19.70
N ILE A 818 36.46 -7.14 -20.14
CA ILE A 818 37.18 -6.51 -21.26
C ILE A 818 38.56 -6.00 -20.83
N THR A 819 38.68 -5.47 -19.61
CA THR A 819 39.92 -4.88 -19.11
C THR A 819 40.78 -5.87 -18.30
N ASP A 820 40.40 -7.13 -18.21
CA ASP A 820 41.02 -8.14 -17.35
C ASP A 820 41.14 -7.73 -15.86
N VAL A 821 40.17 -6.94 -15.36
CA VAL A 821 40.11 -6.49 -13.96
C VAL A 821 39.02 -7.25 -13.20
N GLY A 822 39.43 -8.31 -12.51
CA GLY A 822 38.55 -9.20 -11.75
C GLY A 822 37.83 -8.52 -10.57
N THR A 823 38.53 -7.67 -9.83
CA THR A 823 38.00 -6.98 -8.63
C THR A 823 37.13 -5.79 -9.02
N ALA A 824 35.90 -5.72 -8.52
CA ALA A 824 34.96 -4.67 -8.90
C ALA A 824 35.44 -3.25 -8.54
N LYS A 825 36.06 -3.06 -7.37
CA LYS A 825 36.58 -1.75 -6.95
C LYS A 825 37.68 -1.19 -7.85
N ASP A 826 38.47 -2.07 -8.47
CA ASP A 826 39.66 -1.67 -9.22
C ASP A 826 39.31 -1.27 -10.67
N ARG A 827 38.02 -1.33 -11.05
CA ARG A 827 37.51 -1.01 -12.39
C ARG A 827 37.32 0.49 -12.65
N VAL A 828 38.04 1.35 -11.93
CA VAL A 828 37.87 2.82 -11.98
C VAL A 828 38.14 3.36 -13.38
N ALA A 829 39.27 2.99 -14.00
CA ALA A 829 39.63 3.46 -15.34
C ALA A 829 38.63 3.01 -16.42
N GLY A 830 38.20 1.74 -16.38
CA GLY A 830 37.17 1.22 -17.29
C GLY A 830 35.81 1.90 -17.08
N THR A 831 35.47 2.22 -15.83
CA THR A 831 34.27 3.01 -15.50
C THR A 831 34.37 4.43 -16.05
N ALA A 832 35.52 5.09 -15.93
CA ALA A 832 35.73 6.43 -16.49
C ALA A 832 35.56 6.46 -18.02
N ALA A 833 36.13 5.47 -18.73
CA ALA A 833 35.97 5.34 -20.18
C ALA A 833 34.50 5.15 -20.60
N THR A 834 33.77 4.28 -19.88
CA THR A 834 32.35 4.04 -20.15
C THR A 834 31.45 5.20 -19.71
N THR A 835 31.83 5.97 -18.68
CA THR A 835 31.19 7.25 -18.33
C THR A 835 31.28 8.23 -19.49
N MET A 836 32.48 8.44 -20.05
CA MET A 836 32.66 9.34 -21.19
C MET A 836 31.81 8.89 -22.39
N ALA A 837 31.80 7.59 -22.70
CA ALA A 837 30.98 7.04 -23.77
C ALA A 837 29.48 7.29 -23.53
N ALA A 838 28.98 7.09 -22.30
CA ALA A 838 27.59 7.33 -21.96
C ALA A 838 27.18 8.80 -22.11
N LEU A 839 28.02 9.72 -21.65
CA LEU A 839 27.78 11.16 -21.75
C LEU A 839 27.80 11.65 -23.20
N SER A 840 28.76 11.17 -24.00
CA SER A 840 28.83 11.42 -25.44
C SER A 840 27.63 10.85 -26.19
N GLY A 841 27.13 9.68 -25.76
CA GLY A 841 25.90 9.07 -26.27
C GLY A 841 24.61 9.78 -25.85
N GLY A 842 24.70 10.85 -25.05
CA GLY A 842 23.56 11.69 -24.71
C GLY A 842 22.97 11.47 -23.31
N ALA A 843 23.58 10.67 -22.44
CA ALA A 843 23.08 10.48 -21.08
C ALA A 843 22.99 11.80 -20.29
N ASP A 844 21.91 11.98 -19.56
CA ASP A 844 21.69 13.13 -18.67
C ASP A 844 22.29 12.87 -17.29
N ILE A 845 22.14 11.64 -16.79
CA ILE A 845 22.58 11.19 -15.47
C ILE A 845 23.46 9.95 -15.61
N VAL A 846 24.60 9.92 -14.92
CA VAL A 846 25.43 8.71 -14.76
C VAL A 846 25.43 8.24 -13.31
N ARG A 847 25.17 6.94 -13.09
CA ARG A 847 25.11 6.33 -11.76
C ARG A 847 26.39 5.56 -11.44
N VAL A 848 27.12 6.00 -10.41
CA VAL A 848 28.52 5.61 -10.16
C VAL A 848 28.86 5.35 -8.69
N HIS A 849 29.89 4.52 -8.46
CA HIS A 849 30.47 4.33 -7.13
C HIS A 849 31.60 5.35 -6.84
N ASP A 850 32.42 5.65 -7.84
CA ASP A 850 33.63 6.48 -7.75
C ASP A 850 33.28 7.93 -8.12
N VAL A 851 32.68 8.67 -7.18
CA VAL A 851 32.10 10.01 -7.41
C VAL A 851 33.16 11.01 -7.85
N LYS A 852 34.25 11.14 -7.08
CA LYS A 852 35.30 12.13 -7.34
C LYS A 852 35.88 12.02 -8.75
N GLU A 853 36.28 10.80 -9.12
CA GLU A 853 36.83 10.51 -10.45
C GLU A 853 35.80 10.76 -11.55
N THR A 854 34.53 10.44 -11.30
CA THR A 854 33.44 10.67 -12.25
C THR A 854 33.18 12.16 -12.45
N ILE A 855 33.27 12.99 -11.40
CA ILE A 855 33.13 14.44 -11.50
C ILE A 855 34.20 15.06 -12.41
N ASP A 856 35.42 14.54 -12.37
CA ASP A 856 36.47 15.00 -13.29
C ASP A 856 36.16 14.59 -14.74
N VAL A 857 35.62 13.38 -14.96
CA VAL A 857 35.16 12.94 -16.29
C VAL A 857 33.98 13.78 -16.78
N THR A 858 32.99 14.11 -15.94
CA THR A 858 31.84 14.92 -16.36
C THR A 858 32.25 16.34 -16.72
N LYS A 859 33.21 16.95 -15.99
CA LYS A 859 33.79 18.25 -16.33
C LYS A 859 34.47 18.22 -17.69
N MET A 860 35.26 17.18 -17.96
CA MET A 860 35.90 17.01 -19.27
C MET A 860 34.88 16.80 -20.39
N ALA A 861 33.86 15.96 -20.15
CA ALA A 861 32.78 15.70 -21.11
C ALA A 861 31.90 16.93 -21.38
N GLN A 862 31.82 17.87 -20.44
CA GLN A 862 31.10 19.14 -20.61
C GLN A 862 31.96 20.22 -21.29
N ALA A 863 33.29 20.12 -21.19
CA ALA A 863 34.23 21.04 -21.84
C ALA A 863 34.47 20.70 -23.32
N MET A 864 34.34 19.42 -23.69
CA MET A 864 34.31 18.92 -25.06
C MET A 864 32.94 19.15 -25.70
#